data_AF-A0A919AQF0-F1
#
_entry.id   AF-A0A919AQF0-F1
#
_cell.length_a   1.000
_cell.length_b   1.000
_cell.length_c   1.000
_cell.angle_alpha   90.00
_cell.angle_beta   90.00
_cell.angle_gamma   90.00
#
_symmetry.space_group_name_H-M   'P 1'
#
loop_
_entity.id
_entity.type
_entity.pdbx_description
1 polymer ?
#
loop_
_entity_poly.entity_id
_entity_poly.type
_entity_poly.pdbx_seq_one_letter_code
_entity_poly.pdbx_strand_id
1 'polypeptide(L)'
;MTGVRVSRQASSALFSSAGFIVGDKASVRQLDKAGTIPFDIFLITPEGVIVTTDAPKQAVDDAIELTVLPVGLRGVLLGWRSQKLADAFGSLIAKTKPHMPPKVHVFKGRPGAAAVMGQLMNIVTAVHQDTVQQLAAREEEVAGLRESKQSLLLGVERARRMMAALGCDSRRIVATIPHSADTAGPGGDLDCSALSQILPVDSVGITVVSLYVADRKVTASGVLRCSLVSCQSGTVVATTAKEFSDLKAGWTDFTFPYVHDDYLGDAELRLAWEQTSDGDAPLVALSDILPDRFGGVDGTARSLALKIAKGLIDPAHYAGQPKEQHAVSGFSLAGTITGFSDIGDHAALIEKAGFDPVSVSDDWIETRAVKGCVTGVVTDTCVPIGAQSVSVQVSINHAKIGLVDYLFALLPMDVYRNGAPSDWQSELFAVRDTDGITATGIRYCVRTLHSKDAPLWMTLNAGGATTQPCVPVMMVRPIGDGMDYGRCRWQKLVWDMPVEDDSFRLFGGMTGLNEDGRPSLQVSSIRFPEVSSQISFLYGREKLDNYISKLGFSPVMVNDELGYLQTHPIQNDISAAFIPYCVPGGTTKVSASARTAHPAAPASHYMVMVVKDTTADVGELVRQIAFGDAAENCGETDSASWVIEEIPAAVDKELSLTLDKPLVRTGHVVLAVVNTKGDTSFGWCRWYGLQMVLDKSQMTAGE
;
A
#
# COMPACT_ATOMS: atom_id res chain seq x y z
N MET A 1 43.03 42.09 -22.08
CA MET A 1 41.61 41.68 -22.12
C MET A 1 41.04 41.90 -20.75
N THR A 2 39.91 42.60 -20.65
CA THR A 2 39.26 42.96 -19.38
C THR A 2 38.03 42.09 -19.06
N GLY A 3 37.56 41.25 -19.98
CA GLY A 3 36.37 40.42 -19.80
C GLY A 3 36.37 39.15 -20.66
N VAL A 4 35.49 38.21 -20.32
CA VAL A 4 35.25 36.96 -21.07
C VAL A 4 34.28 37.26 -22.22
N ARG A 5 34.62 36.87 -23.46
CA ARG A 5 33.75 37.09 -24.62
C ARG A 5 33.27 35.75 -25.19
N VAL A 6 32.06 35.73 -25.76
CA VAL A 6 31.46 34.56 -26.43
C VAL A 6 30.89 34.98 -27.77
N SER A 7 31.05 34.18 -28.81
CA SER A 7 30.37 34.43 -30.08
C SER A 7 28.87 34.25 -29.93
N ARG A 8 28.05 34.98 -30.70
CA ARG A 8 26.58 34.81 -30.65
C ARG A 8 26.15 33.35 -30.86
N GLN A 9 26.77 32.66 -31.80
CA GLN A 9 26.49 31.25 -32.08
C GLN A 9 26.82 30.35 -30.88
N ALA A 10 27.97 30.54 -30.24
CA ALA A 10 28.35 29.77 -29.06
C ALA A 10 27.49 30.12 -27.84
N SER A 11 26.97 31.35 -27.75
CA SER A 11 26.13 31.77 -26.63
C SER A 11 24.86 30.90 -26.52
N SER A 12 24.13 30.70 -27.62
CA SER A 12 22.90 29.90 -27.59
C SER A 12 23.16 28.48 -27.10
N ALA A 13 24.21 27.83 -27.61
CA ALA A 13 24.58 26.47 -27.20
C ALA A 13 25.04 26.43 -25.73
N LEU A 14 25.90 27.37 -25.33
CA LEU A 14 26.46 27.45 -23.99
C LEU A 14 25.38 27.69 -22.90
N PHE A 15 24.28 28.38 -23.23
CA PHE A 15 23.15 28.58 -22.32
C PHE A 15 22.11 27.46 -22.34
N SER A 16 22.10 26.62 -23.38
CA SER A 16 21.12 25.52 -23.53
C SER A 16 21.59 24.17 -23.01
N SER A 17 22.89 24.00 -22.72
CA SER A 17 23.45 22.69 -22.39
C SER A 17 24.41 22.70 -21.20
N ALA A 18 24.69 21.50 -20.69
CA ALA A 18 25.78 21.27 -19.75
C ALA A 18 27.10 21.20 -20.52
N GLY A 19 27.95 22.20 -20.32
CA GLY A 19 29.15 22.38 -21.15
C GLY A 19 30.44 22.54 -20.35
N PHE A 20 31.56 22.23 -21.02
CA PHE A 20 32.92 22.54 -20.59
C PHE A 20 33.57 23.49 -21.59
N ILE A 21 34.34 24.45 -21.09
CA ILE A 21 35.12 25.36 -21.95
C ILE A 21 36.59 24.91 -21.91
N VAL A 22 37.19 24.70 -23.08
CA VAL A 22 38.57 24.21 -23.25
C VAL A 22 39.41 25.23 -24.02
N GLY A 23 40.55 25.58 -23.43
CA GLY A 23 41.33 26.76 -23.78
C GLY A 23 42.15 26.69 -25.06
N ASP A 24 42.32 25.52 -25.68
CA ASP A 24 43.09 25.40 -26.92
C ASP A 24 42.63 24.24 -27.82
N LYS A 25 42.86 24.41 -29.13
CA LYS A 25 42.43 23.47 -30.18
C LYS A 25 43.16 22.13 -30.13
N ALA A 26 44.38 22.07 -29.58
CA ALA A 26 45.10 20.81 -29.47
C ALA A 26 44.51 19.94 -28.36
N SER A 27 44.12 20.54 -27.23
CA SER A 27 43.41 19.87 -26.13
C SER A 27 42.06 19.33 -26.57
N VAL A 28 41.26 20.10 -27.33
CA VAL A 28 39.97 19.61 -27.87
C VAL A 28 40.15 18.45 -28.83
N ARG A 29 41.14 18.51 -29.73
CA ARG A 29 41.45 17.37 -30.63
C ARG A 29 41.90 16.11 -29.89
N GLN A 30 42.51 16.26 -28.71
CA GLN A 30 42.87 15.13 -27.87
C GLN A 30 41.66 14.55 -27.16
N LEU A 31 40.71 15.41 -26.74
CA LEU A 31 39.44 15.02 -26.16
C LEU A 31 38.53 14.29 -27.16
N ASP A 32 38.39 14.82 -28.39
CA ASP A 32 37.63 14.16 -29.47
C ASP A 32 38.17 12.75 -29.78
N LYS A 33 39.50 12.56 -29.69
CA LYS A 33 40.15 11.26 -29.90
C LYS A 33 39.93 10.29 -28.74
N ALA A 34 39.64 10.77 -27.54
CA ALA A 34 39.45 9.95 -26.35
C ALA A 34 38.04 9.33 -26.26
N GLY A 35 37.13 9.70 -27.18
CA GLY A 35 35.76 9.20 -27.24
C GLY A 35 34.72 10.27 -26.93
N THR A 36 33.43 9.91 -27.06
CA THR A 36 32.30 10.81 -26.83
C THR A 36 32.20 11.24 -25.37
N ILE A 37 32.65 12.46 -25.11
CA ILE A 37 32.38 13.16 -23.85
C ILE A 37 30.92 13.63 -23.91
N PRO A 38 30.07 13.35 -22.90
CA PRO A 38 28.63 13.64 -22.93
C PRO A 38 28.31 15.13 -22.68
N PHE A 39 29.26 16.02 -22.95
CA PHE A 39 29.16 17.46 -22.68
C PHE A 39 29.61 18.24 -23.90
N ASP A 40 29.00 19.39 -24.11
CA ASP A 40 29.42 20.29 -25.18
C ASP A 40 30.78 20.91 -24.82
N ILE A 41 31.71 20.83 -25.77
CA ILE A 41 33.04 21.40 -25.64
C ILE A 41 33.08 22.70 -26.42
N PHE A 42 33.46 23.78 -25.74
CA PHE A 42 33.66 25.08 -26.36
C PHE A 42 35.15 25.40 -26.44
N LEU A 43 35.58 26.02 -27.53
CA LEU A 43 36.96 26.46 -27.75
C LEU A 43 37.12 27.91 -27.30
N ILE A 44 38.30 28.25 -26.80
CA ILE A 44 38.71 29.66 -26.65
C ILE A 44 39.74 30.01 -27.73
N THR A 45 39.49 31.09 -28.47
CA THR A 45 40.45 31.62 -29.45
C THR A 45 41.63 32.30 -28.76
N PRO A 46 42.77 32.53 -29.44
CA PRO A 46 43.88 33.31 -28.89
C PRO A 46 43.48 34.71 -28.41
N GLU A 47 42.41 35.27 -28.99
CA GLU A 47 41.79 36.55 -28.64
C GLU A 47 40.82 36.46 -27.44
N GLY A 48 40.75 35.31 -26.77
CA GLY A 48 39.93 35.12 -25.57
C GLY A 48 38.42 35.03 -25.84
N VAL A 49 38.01 34.70 -27.06
CA VAL A 49 36.61 34.52 -27.45
C VAL A 49 36.23 33.05 -27.38
N ILE A 50 35.12 32.74 -26.71
CA ILE A 50 34.52 31.40 -26.65
C ILE A 50 33.74 31.16 -27.94
N VAL A 51 34.03 30.05 -28.63
CA VAL A 51 33.44 29.64 -29.90
C VAL A 51 33.06 28.15 -29.85
N THR A 52 32.17 27.71 -30.75
CA THR A 52 31.89 26.28 -30.94
C THR A 52 33.06 25.59 -31.66
N THR A 53 33.18 24.27 -31.55
CA THR A 53 34.24 23.48 -32.22
C THR A 53 34.20 23.60 -33.74
N ASP A 54 33.02 23.80 -34.30
CA ASP A 54 32.76 23.65 -35.73
C ASP A 54 32.99 24.93 -36.55
N ALA A 55 33.11 26.11 -35.92
CA ALA A 55 33.16 27.41 -36.62
C ALA A 55 34.12 28.47 -36.02
N PRO A 56 35.43 28.21 -35.85
CA PRO A 56 36.33 29.10 -35.10
C PRO A 56 36.76 30.40 -35.83
N LYS A 57 36.64 30.51 -37.15
CA LYS A 57 37.23 31.64 -37.93
C LYS A 57 36.29 32.81 -38.22
N GLN A 58 34.98 32.62 -38.19
CA GLN A 58 33.99 33.64 -38.57
C GLN A 58 33.41 34.40 -37.36
N ALA A 59 33.85 34.07 -36.15
CA ALA A 59 33.12 34.30 -34.91
C ALA A 59 33.70 35.39 -33.98
N VAL A 60 34.85 35.98 -34.32
CA VAL A 60 35.55 36.96 -33.43
C VAL A 60 34.93 38.36 -33.54
N ASP A 61 34.44 38.75 -34.71
CA ASP A 61 33.89 40.09 -34.96
C ASP A 61 32.51 40.29 -34.29
N ASP A 62 31.75 39.21 -34.06
CA ASP A 62 30.42 39.20 -33.43
C ASP A 62 30.42 38.81 -31.95
N ALA A 63 31.58 38.83 -31.28
CA ALA A 63 31.70 38.38 -29.91
C ALA A 63 31.13 39.37 -28.89
N ILE A 64 30.23 38.91 -28.02
CA ILE A 64 29.64 39.68 -26.93
C ILE A 64 30.36 39.39 -25.61
N GLU A 65 30.41 40.37 -24.70
CA GLU A 65 30.96 40.16 -23.35
C GLU A 65 29.97 39.37 -22.48
N LEU A 66 30.46 38.32 -21.82
CA LEU A 66 29.70 37.53 -20.85
C LEU A 66 29.60 38.31 -19.54
N THR A 67 28.40 38.79 -19.23
CA THR A 67 28.09 39.48 -17.98
C THR A 67 27.53 38.55 -16.89
N VAL A 68 27.05 37.37 -17.30
CA VAL A 68 26.50 36.31 -16.44
C VAL A 68 27.09 34.95 -16.82
N LEU A 69 27.16 34.02 -15.86
CA LEU A 69 27.58 32.64 -16.15
C LEU A 69 26.38 31.81 -16.63
N PRO A 70 26.58 30.94 -17.62
CA PRO A 70 25.57 29.95 -18.00
C PRO A 70 25.32 28.96 -16.84
N VAL A 71 24.04 28.66 -16.58
CA VAL A 71 23.62 27.76 -15.49
C VAL A 71 24.18 26.33 -15.68
N GLY A 72 24.45 25.91 -16.92
CA GLY A 72 25.00 24.60 -17.26
C GLY A 72 26.53 24.51 -17.29
N LEU A 73 27.28 25.61 -17.10
CA LEU A 73 28.74 25.58 -17.20
C LEU A 73 29.34 24.82 -16.01
N ARG A 74 29.97 23.67 -16.25
CA ARG A 74 30.49 22.78 -15.19
C ARG A 74 31.98 23.00 -14.89
N GLY A 75 32.75 23.43 -15.88
CA GLY A 75 34.17 23.67 -15.69
C GLY A 75 34.82 24.41 -16.85
N VAL A 76 35.95 25.04 -16.56
CA VAL A 76 36.77 25.77 -17.52
C VAL A 76 38.21 25.25 -17.43
N LEU A 77 38.68 24.64 -18.51
CA LEU A 77 40.03 24.09 -18.65
C LEU A 77 40.85 25.03 -19.54
N LEU A 78 41.89 25.63 -18.99
CA LEU A 78 42.70 26.64 -19.67
C LEU A 78 44.16 26.21 -19.79
N GLY A 79 44.78 26.48 -20.94
CA GLY A 79 46.22 26.28 -21.09
C GLY A 79 47.03 27.28 -20.25
N TRP A 80 48.30 26.96 -19.97
CA TRP A 80 49.19 27.76 -19.12
C TRP A 80 49.38 29.23 -19.54
N ARG A 81 49.12 29.55 -20.81
CA ARG A 81 49.21 30.93 -21.34
C ARG A 81 47.95 31.76 -21.09
N SER A 82 46.88 31.15 -20.61
CA SER A 82 45.56 31.76 -20.46
C SER A 82 45.26 32.22 -19.04
N GLN A 83 46.28 32.52 -18.23
CA GLN A 83 46.12 32.95 -16.84
C GLN A 83 45.21 34.18 -16.71
N LYS A 84 45.39 35.20 -17.56
CA LYS A 84 44.54 36.41 -17.55
C LYS A 84 43.05 36.09 -17.77
N LEU A 85 42.76 35.05 -18.55
CA LEU A 85 41.38 34.61 -18.78
C LEU A 85 40.83 33.81 -17.60
N ALA A 86 41.69 33.03 -16.93
CA ALA A 86 41.35 32.36 -15.68
C ALA A 86 40.94 33.39 -14.61
N ASP A 87 41.71 34.47 -14.49
CA ASP A 87 41.43 35.57 -13.56
C ASP A 87 40.11 36.29 -13.92
N ALA A 88 39.82 36.45 -15.22
CA ALA A 88 38.56 37.01 -15.71
C ALA A 88 37.36 36.11 -15.38
N PHE A 89 37.47 34.79 -15.58
CA PHE A 89 36.45 33.84 -15.15
C PHE A 89 36.27 33.85 -13.62
N GLY A 90 37.37 33.88 -12.86
CA GLY A 90 37.31 33.99 -11.40
C GLY A 90 36.55 35.23 -10.93
N SER A 91 36.81 36.38 -11.57
CA SER A 91 36.09 37.63 -11.31
C SER A 91 34.60 37.52 -11.68
N LEU A 92 34.27 36.87 -12.79
CA LEU A 92 32.88 36.67 -13.23
C LEU A 92 32.12 35.71 -12.28
N ILE A 93 32.76 34.64 -11.80
CA ILE A 93 32.21 33.72 -10.80
C ILE A 93 31.94 34.45 -9.49
N ALA A 94 32.91 35.23 -8.99
CA ALA A 94 32.76 35.99 -7.77
C ALA A 94 31.62 37.02 -7.86
N LYS A 95 31.45 37.65 -9.03
CA LYS A 95 30.39 38.63 -9.29
C LYS A 95 29.00 38.01 -9.38
N THR A 96 28.88 36.87 -10.07
CA THR A 96 27.58 36.22 -10.34
C THR A 96 27.10 35.33 -9.20
N LYS A 97 28.00 34.87 -8.32
CA LYS A 97 27.70 34.00 -7.18
C LYS A 97 26.77 32.84 -7.55
N PRO A 98 27.12 32.04 -8.57
CA PRO A 98 26.29 30.92 -9.00
C PRO A 98 26.16 29.91 -7.86
N HIS A 99 25.01 29.22 -7.80
CA HIS A 99 24.78 28.19 -6.79
C HIS A 99 25.82 27.05 -6.86
N MET A 100 26.25 26.69 -8.08
CA MET A 100 27.37 25.79 -8.34
C MET A 100 28.44 26.50 -9.19
N PRO A 101 29.50 27.05 -8.57
CA PRO A 101 30.54 27.74 -9.32
C PRO A 101 31.35 26.79 -10.21
N PRO A 102 31.51 27.08 -11.51
CA PRO A 102 32.35 26.26 -12.38
C PRO A 102 33.80 26.29 -11.90
N LYS A 103 34.45 25.12 -11.87
CA LYS A 103 35.88 25.04 -11.51
C LYS A 103 36.73 25.53 -12.68
N VAL A 104 37.59 26.51 -12.41
CA VAL A 104 38.59 27.01 -13.39
C VAL A 104 39.92 26.34 -13.10
N HIS A 105 40.49 25.66 -14.09
CA HIS A 105 41.78 25.01 -13.98
C HIS A 105 42.72 25.47 -15.09
N VAL A 106 43.95 25.83 -14.70
CA VAL A 106 45.01 26.25 -15.61
C VAL A 106 46.11 25.18 -15.58
N PHE A 107 46.38 24.57 -16.73
CA PHE A 107 47.48 23.59 -16.83
C PHE A 107 48.83 24.29 -16.68
N LYS A 108 49.84 23.62 -16.12
CA LYS A 108 51.24 24.06 -16.14
C LYS A 108 51.97 23.35 -17.29
N GLY A 109 52.43 24.09 -18.29
CA GLY A 109 53.11 23.52 -19.47
C GLY A 109 52.15 23.01 -20.56
N ARG A 110 52.67 22.29 -21.56
CA ARG A 110 51.85 21.63 -22.60
C ARG A 110 51.36 20.28 -22.07
N PRO A 111 50.09 20.15 -21.63
CA PRO A 111 49.60 18.88 -21.11
C PRO A 111 49.50 17.85 -22.25
N GLY A 112 49.83 16.60 -21.97
CA GLY A 112 49.45 15.46 -22.82
C GLY A 112 47.98 15.10 -22.60
N ALA A 113 47.40 14.31 -23.52
CA ALA A 113 45.99 13.93 -23.50
C ALA A 113 45.54 13.30 -22.16
N ALA A 114 46.39 12.46 -21.57
CA ALA A 114 46.13 11.83 -20.28
C ALA A 114 45.99 12.84 -19.12
N ALA A 115 46.77 13.92 -19.14
CA ALA A 115 46.71 14.95 -18.11
C ALA A 115 45.43 15.80 -18.24
N VAL A 116 45.00 16.09 -19.47
CA VAL A 116 43.73 16.81 -19.73
C VAL A 116 42.55 15.95 -19.30
N MET A 117 42.53 14.66 -19.67
CA MET A 117 41.46 13.73 -19.26
C MET A 117 41.42 13.50 -17.76
N GLY A 118 42.57 13.35 -17.09
CA GLY A 118 42.60 13.20 -15.63
C GLY A 118 41.98 14.40 -14.91
N GLN A 119 42.26 15.62 -15.37
CA GLN A 119 41.66 16.83 -14.80
C GLN A 119 40.16 16.96 -15.13
N LEU A 120 39.76 16.62 -16.35
CA LEU A 120 38.34 16.59 -16.73
C LEU A 120 37.57 15.63 -15.82
N MET A 121 38.07 14.40 -15.64
CA MET A 121 37.45 13.40 -14.77
C MET A 121 37.37 13.89 -13.33
N ASN A 122 38.42 14.54 -12.80
CA ASN A 122 38.37 15.12 -11.45
C ASN A 122 37.27 16.18 -11.30
N ILE A 123 37.08 17.04 -12.31
CA ILE A 123 36.01 18.05 -12.27
C ILE A 123 34.63 17.36 -12.36
N VAL A 124 34.46 16.40 -13.26
CA VAL A 124 33.22 15.64 -13.42
C VAL A 124 32.87 14.89 -12.14
N THR A 125 33.82 14.18 -11.53
CA THR A 125 33.63 13.47 -10.26
C THR A 125 33.24 14.43 -9.14
N ALA A 126 33.88 15.61 -9.05
CA ALA A 126 33.52 16.60 -8.03
C ALA A 126 32.11 17.18 -8.24
N VAL A 127 31.72 17.46 -9.48
CA VAL A 127 30.36 17.93 -9.80
C VAL A 127 29.32 16.84 -9.50
N HIS A 128 29.63 15.59 -9.80
CA HIS A 128 28.76 14.46 -9.49
C HIS A 128 28.57 14.30 -7.97
N GLN A 129 29.66 14.35 -7.19
CA GLN A 129 29.61 14.28 -5.73
C GLN A 129 28.78 15.42 -5.13
N ASP A 130 28.97 16.66 -5.59
CA ASP A 130 28.19 17.82 -5.14
C ASP A 130 26.69 17.68 -5.48
N THR A 131 26.38 17.17 -6.68
CA THR A 131 24.99 16.91 -7.09
C THR A 131 24.33 15.84 -6.21
N VAL A 132 25.04 14.75 -5.91
CA VAL A 132 24.56 13.69 -5.02
C VAL A 132 24.33 14.23 -3.60
N GLN A 133 25.24 15.06 -3.08
CA GLN A 133 25.08 15.69 -1.77
C GLN A 133 23.87 16.64 -1.72
N GLN A 134 23.65 17.43 -2.77
CA GLN A 134 22.48 18.31 -2.87
C GLN A 134 21.17 17.52 -2.97
N LEU A 135 21.15 16.42 -3.71
CA LEU A 135 19.98 15.53 -3.75
C LEU A 135 19.68 14.96 -2.37
N ALA A 136 20.68 14.46 -1.65
CA ALA A 136 20.52 13.95 -0.29
C ALA A 136 19.98 15.05 0.67
N ALA A 137 20.52 16.27 0.60
CA ALA A 137 20.03 17.39 1.42
C ALA A 137 18.58 17.79 1.09
N ARG A 138 18.19 17.72 -0.19
CA ARG A 138 16.79 17.99 -0.60
C ARG A 138 15.85 16.88 -0.17
N GLU A 139 16.29 15.61 -0.20
CA GLU A 139 15.54 14.49 0.34
C GLU A 139 15.29 14.66 1.85
N GLU A 140 16.31 15.10 2.60
CA GLU A 140 16.19 15.41 4.03
C GLU A 140 15.21 16.56 4.30
N GLU A 141 15.26 17.64 3.51
CA GLU A 141 14.31 18.76 3.60
C GLU A 141 12.86 18.30 3.33
N VAL A 142 12.65 17.48 2.31
CA VAL A 142 11.34 16.89 1.99
C VAL A 142 10.86 15.98 3.11
N ALA A 143 11.74 15.19 3.73
CA ALA A 143 11.40 14.37 4.88
C ALA A 143 10.96 15.22 6.09
N GLY A 144 11.68 16.32 6.39
CA GLY A 144 11.31 17.25 7.46
C GLY A 144 9.97 17.96 7.22
N LEU A 145 9.67 18.33 5.97
CA LEU A 145 8.37 18.89 5.60
C LEU A 145 7.24 17.87 5.76
N ARG A 146 7.49 16.59 5.50
CA ARG A 146 6.51 15.51 5.71
C ARG A 146 6.22 15.29 7.18
N GLU A 147 7.24 15.22 8.02
CA GLU A 147 7.07 15.10 9.47
C GLU A 147 6.27 16.29 10.02
N SER A 148 6.59 17.51 9.56
CA SER A 148 5.85 18.72 9.92
C SER A 148 4.38 18.66 9.46
N LYS A 149 4.11 18.16 8.25
CA LYS A 149 2.74 17.94 7.74
C LYS A 149 1.98 16.93 8.60
N GLN A 150 2.60 15.79 8.93
CA GLN A 150 1.98 14.74 9.74
C GLN A 150 1.66 15.24 11.15
N SER A 151 2.57 16.00 11.76
CA SER A 151 2.36 16.64 13.06
C SER A 151 1.18 17.62 13.03
N LEU A 152 1.08 18.44 11.97
CA LEU A 152 -0.05 19.35 11.77
C LEU A 152 -1.37 18.60 11.60
N LEU A 153 -1.40 17.53 10.80
CA LEU A 153 -2.60 16.70 10.60
C LEU A 153 -3.05 16.05 11.91
N LEU A 154 -2.13 15.49 12.70
CA LEU A 154 -2.42 14.96 14.03
C LEU A 154 -2.93 16.04 14.99
N GLY A 155 -2.40 17.26 14.90
CA GLY A 155 -2.88 18.42 15.65
C GLY A 155 -4.31 18.80 15.30
N VAL A 156 -4.62 18.85 14.00
CA VAL A 156 -5.98 19.10 13.48
C VAL A 156 -6.93 18.00 13.93
N GLU A 157 -6.54 16.73 13.87
CA GLU A 157 -7.35 15.59 14.30
C GLU A 157 -7.63 15.62 15.81
N ARG A 158 -6.64 15.98 16.64
CA ARG A 158 -6.85 16.18 18.09
C ARG A 158 -7.81 17.33 18.37
N ALA A 159 -7.63 18.46 17.69
CA ALA A 159 -8.56 19.59 17.81
C ALA A 159 -9.98 19.19 17.35
N ARG A 160 -10.08 18.34 16.32
CA ARG A 160 -11.33 17.77 15.81
C ARG A 160 -12.05 16.92 16.85
N ARG A 161 -11.35 16.01 17.52
CA ARG A 161 -11.91 15.20 18.62
C ARG A 161 -12.35 16.04 19.80
N MET A 162 -11.60 17.09 20.13
CA MET A 162 -11.97 18.02 21.21
C MET A 162 -13.23 18.82 20.88
N MET A 163 -13.37 19.34 19.66
CA MET A 163 -14.55 20.10 19.23
C MET A 163 -15.82 19.22 19.17
N ALA A 164 -15.68 17.99 18.68
CA ALA A 164 -16.77 17.01 18.68
C ALA A 164 -17.22 16.65 20.10
N ALA A 165 -16.26 16.40 21.02
CA ALA A 165 -16.57 16.12 22.43
C ALA A 165 -17.27 17.29 23.14
N LEU A 166 -17.10 18.52 22.66
CA LEU A 166 -17.80 19.72 23.15
C LEU A 166 -19.17 19.96 22.49
N GLY A 167 -19.62 19.07 21.59
CA GLY A 167 -20.89 19.22 20.87
C GLY A 167 -20.93 20.42 19.93
N CYS A 168 -19.78 20.95 19.53
CA CYS A 168 -19.70 22.07 18.63
C CYS A 168 -19.87 21.57 17.18
N ASP A 169 -21.03 21.86 16.57
CA ASP A 169 -21.19 21.70 15.12
C ASP A 169 -20.25 22.68 14.43
N SER A 170 -19.17 22.14 13.87
CA SER A 170 -18.12 22.92 13.22
C SER A 170 -18.30 22.97 11.71
N ARG A 171 -19.46 22.54 11.19
CA ARG A 171 -19.80 22.68 9.79
C ARG A 171 -19.87 24.15 9.44
N ARG A 172 -18.93 24.56 8.58
CA ARG A 172 -18.89 25.88 7.98
C ARG A 172 -19.30 25.73 6.52
N ILE A 173 -20.36 26.42 6.13
CA ILE A 173 -20.69 26.57 4.71
C ILE A 173 -19.56 27.39 4.07
N VAL A 174 -18.82 26.75 3.16
CA VAL A 174 -17.68 27.36 2.45
C VAL A 174 -18.07 27.83 1.05
N ALA A 175 -19.15 27.29 0.48
CA ALA A 175 -19.69 27.71 -0.81
C ALA A 175 -21.21 27.62 -0.81
N THR A 176 -21.86 28.54 -1.53
CA THR A 176 -23.30 28.52 -1.80
C THR A 176 -23.54 29.00 -3.22
N ILE A 177 -24.15 28.15 -4.01
CA ILE A 177 -24.61 28.41 -5.37
C ILE A 177 -26.15 28.46 -5.31
N PRO A 178 -26.79 29.60 -5.64
CA PRO A 178 -28.23 29.77 -5.52
C PRO A 178 -28.97 28.93 -6.58
N HIS A 179 -30.21 28.56 -6.28
CA HIS A 179 -31.06 27.88 -7.25
C HIS A 179 -31.73 28.84 -8.22
N SER A 180 -32.01 28.36 -9.43
CA SER A 180 -32.90 28.98 -10.41
C SER A 180 -34.16 28.13 -10.61
N ALA A 181 -34.93 28.43 -11.66
CA ALA A 181 -36.13 27.67 -12.01
C ALA A 181 -35.80 26.38 -12.79
N ASP A 182 -34.65 26.36 -13.46
CA ASP A 182 -34.24 25.23 -14.31
C ASP A 182 -33.83 24.03 -13.44
N THR A 183 -34.07 22.83 -13.93
CA THR A 183 -33.90 21.58 -13.18
C THR A 183 -33.11 20.53 -13.97
N ALA A 184 -32.48 19.60 -13.26
CA ALA A 184 -31.76 18.45 -13.81
C ALA A 184 -32.26 17.13 -13.21
N GLY A 185 -32.24 16.08 -14.02
CA GLY A 185 -32.69 14.73 -13.69
C GLY A 185 -33.67 14.18 -14.75
N PRO A 186 -34.15 12.94 -14.60
CA PRO A 186 -35.05 12.32 -15.58
C PRO A 186 -36.34 13.14 -15.76
N GLY A 187 -36.53 13.69 -16.97
CA GLY A 187 -37.67 14.56 -17.31
C GLY A 187 -37.61 15.97 -16.70
N GLY A 188 -36.41 16.47 -16.38
CA GLY A 188 -36.15 17.89 -16.07
C GLY A 188 -35.76 18.73 -17.30
N ASP A 189 -35.43 20.00 -17.10
CA ASP A 189 -34.98 20.90 -18.19
C ASP A 189 -33.65 20.42 -18.81
N LEU A 190 -32.77 19.89 -17.95
CA LEU A 190 -31.64 19.06 -18.33
C LEU A 190 -32.01 17.60 -18.07
N ASP A 191 -32.57 16.96 -19.09
CA ASP A 191 -32.96 15.55 -19.03
C ASP A 191 -31.71 14.64 -19.02
N CYS A 192 -31.41 14.06 -17.86
CA CYS A 192 -30.23 13.23 -17.65
C CYS A 192 -30.45 12.20 -16.54
N SER A 193 -29.83 11.02 -16.67
CA SER A 193 -29.77 9.99 -15.61
C SER A 193 -28.51 10.07 -14.75
N ALA A 194 -27.52 10.85 -15.20
CA ALA A 194 -26.32 11.16 -14.45
C ALA A 194 -25.87 12.58 -14.78
N LEU A 195 -25.24 13.25 -13.82
CA LEU A 195 -24.71 14.59 -13.97
C LEU A 195 -23.37 14.70 -13.25
N SER A 196 -22.41 15.38 -13.86
CA SER A 196 -21.12 15.65 -13.23
C SER A 196 -20.79 17.14 -13.22
N GLN A 197 -20.27 17.64 -12.11
CA GLN A 197 -19.81 19.02 -11.96
C GLN A 197 -18.53 19.11 -11.12
N ILE A 198 -17.54 19.88 -11.59
CA ILE A 198 -16.41 20.30 -10.76
C ILE A 198 -16.90 21.27 -9.66
N LEU A 199 -16.47 21.08 -8.42
CA LEU A 199 -16.86 21.89 -7.27
C LEU A 199 -16.06 23.22 -7.21
N PRO A 200 -16.66 24.31 -6.67
CA PRO A 200 -15.98 25.59 -6.49
C PRO A 200 -14.98 25.62 -5.33
N VAL A 201 -14.76 24.49 -4.66
CA VAL A 201 -13.83 24.33 -3.53
C VAL A 201 -13.08 23.01 -3.68
N ASP A 202 -11.89 22.93 -3.09
CA ASP A 202 -11.10 21.69 -3.06
C ASP A 202 -11.82 20.58 -2.27
N SER A 203 -11.47 19.31 -2.55
CA SER A 203 -12.05 18.12 -1.91
C SER A 203 -11.83 18.05 -0.40
N VAL A 204 -10.78 18.68 0.12
CA VAL A 204 -10.35 18.50 1.51
C VAL A 204 -11.41 19.07 2.44
N GLY A 205 -11.80 18.28 3.44
CA GLY A 205 -12.70 18.77 4.46
C GLY A 205 -14.17 18.75 4.08
N ILE A 206 -14.56 18.37 2.85
CA ILE A 206 -15.97 18.36 2.44
C ILE A 206 -16.73 17.30 3.22
N THR A 207 -17.77 17.75 3.93
CA THR A 207 -18.57 16.87 4.78
C THR A 207 -20.02 16.79 4.33
N VAL A 208 -20.54 17.89 3.79
CA VAL A 208 -21.92 17.96 3.33
C VAL A 208 -21.97 18.68 2.00
N VAL A 209 -22.68 18.08 1.06
CA VAL A 209 -23.17 18.76 -0.14
C VAL A 209 -24.69 18.83 -0.03
N SER A 210 -25.24 20.02 0.14
CA SER A 210 -26.68 20.21 0.10
C SER A 210 -27.11 20.51 -1.33
N LEU A 211 -28.06 19.76 -1.87
CA LEU A 211 -28.67 20.01 -3.17
C LEU A 211 -30.06 20.61 -2.98
N TYR A 212 -30.48 21.51 -3.86
CA TYR A 212 -31.85 22.02 -3.85
C TYR A 212 -32.76 21.10 -4.67
N VAL A 213 -33.68 20.40 -4.03
CA VAL A 213 -34.66 19.51 -4.67
C VAL A 213 -35.88 20.33 -5.08
N ALA A 214 -36.29 20.22 -6.35
CA ALA A 214 -37.45 20.95 -6.88
C ALA A 214 -38.78 20.45 -6.27
N ASP A 215 -39.78 21.33 -6.20
CA ASP A 215 -41.12 20.96 -5.73
C ASP A 215 -41.88 20.21 -6.84
N ARG A 216 -41.73 18.89 -6.86
CA ARG A 216 -42.41 17.97 -7.78
C ARG A 216 -42.93 16.76 -7.03
N LYS A 217 -44.09 16.26 -7.44
CA LYS A 217 -44.63 14.99 -6.93
C LYS A 217 -43.80 13.82 -7.46
N VAL A 218 -42.99 13.22 -6.59
CA VAL A 218 -42.21 12.02 -6.90
C VAL A 218 -43.13 10.80 -6.89
N THR A 219 -43.15 10.04 -7.98
CA THR A 219 -43.95 8.80 -8.12
C THR A 219 -43.11 7.58 -8.40
N ALA A 220 -41.85 7.76 -8.83
CA ALA A 220 -40.89 6.68 -9.00
C ALA A 220 -40.26 6.26 -7.66
N SER A 221 -39.81 5.01 -7.60
CA SER A 221 -38.93 4.49 -6.57
C SER A 221 -37.50 4.40 -7.11
N GLY A 222 -36.51 4.61 -6.23
CA GLY A 222 -35.10 4.63 -6.60
C GLY A 222 -34.26 5.38 -5.58
N VAL A 223 -32.99 5.59 -5.92
CA VAL A 223 -32.04 6.36 -5.10
C VAL A 223 -31.35 7.44 -5.92
N LEU A 224 -31.11 8.59 -5.31
CA LEU A 224 -30.21 9.61 -5.84
C LEU A 224 -28.85 9.43 -5.16
N ARG A 225 -27.87 8.95 -5.92
CA ARG A 225 -26.51 8.76 -5.44
C ARG A 225 -25.69 10.01 -5.71
N CYS A 226 -24.91 10.40 -4.71
CA CYS A 226 -24.04 11.56 -4.72
C CYS A 226 -22.61 11.10 -4.39
N SER A 227 -21.70 11.28 -5.34
CA SER A 227 -20.31 10.84 -5.22
C SER A 227 -19.35 12.01 -5.42
N LEU A 228 -18.33 12.10 -4.56
CA LEU A 228 -17.18 12.98 -4.74
C LEU A 228 -16.07 12.19 -5.43
N VAL A 229 -15.48 12.75 -6.46
CA VAL A 229 -14.43 12.12 -7.27
C VAL A 229 -13.23 13.07 -7.34
N SER A 230 -12.02 12.55 -7.17
CA SER A 230 -10.80 13.33 -7.35
C SER A 230 -10.58 13.62 -8.83
N CYS A 231 -10.49 14.90 -9.23
CA CYS A 231 -10.24 15.26 -10.62
C CYS A 231 -8.85 14.80 -11.11
N GLN A 232 -7.89 14.64 -10.21
CA GLN A 232 -6.52 14.24 -10.55
C GLN A 232 -6.41 12.73 -10.83
N SER A 233 -7.08 11.91 -10.03
CA SER A 233 -6.94 10.45 -10.10
C SER A 233 -8.15 9.73 -10.70
N GLY A 234 -9.30 10.41 -10.82
CA GLY A 234 -10.58 9.81 -11.20
C GLY A 234 -11.17 8.87 -10.14
N THR A 235 -10.56 8.79 -8.96
CA THR A 235 -10.99 7.91 -7.87
C THR A 235 -12.21 8.50 -7.17
N VAL A 236 -13.22 7.67 -6.90
CA VAL A 236 -14.34 8.05 -6.03
C VAL A 236 -13.83 8.17 -4.61
N VAL A 237 -13.84 9.40 -4.09
CA VAL A 237 -13.38 9.75 -2.76
C VAL A 237 -14.43 9.38 -1.73
N ALA A 238 -15.68 9.77 -1.94
CA ALA A 238 -16.77 9.47 -1.02
C ALA A 238 -18.08 9.28 -1.79
N THR A 239 -18.99 8.47 -1.26
CA THR A 239 -20.33 8.27 -1.82
C THR A 239 -21.37 8.27 -0.71
N THR A 240 -22.52 8.86 -1.00
CA THR A 240 -23.71 8.81 -0.15
C THR A 240 -24.94 8.78 -1.04
N ALA A 241 -26.05 8.24 -0.54
CA ALA A 241 -27.28 8.11 -1.31
C ALA A 241 -28.49 8.39 -0.44
N LYS A 242 -29.57 8.85 -1.08
CA LYS A 242 -30.89 9.00 -0.45
C LYS A 242 -31.94 8.34 -1.31
N GLU A 243 -32.88 7.65 -0.68
CA GLU A 243 -34.06 7.17 -1.37
C GLU A 243 -34.87 8.34 -1.91
N PHE A 244 -35.53 8.15 -3.06
CA PHE A 244 -36.40 9.16 -3.65
C PHE A 244 -37.52 9.62 -2.70
N SER A 245 -37.99 8.73 -1.82
CA SER A 245 -38.95 8.99 -0.74
C SER A 245 -38.44 9.96 0.33
N ASP A 246 -37.13 10.04 0.54
CA ASP A 246 -36.48 10.88 1.55
C ASP A 246 -36.13 12.29 1.03
N LEU A 247 -36.26 12.52 -0.28
CA LEU A 247 -35.93 13.78 -0.94
C LEU A 247 -37.15 14.72 -0.90
N LYS A 248 -37.16 15.62 0.09
CA LYS A 248 -38.18 16.67 0.23
C LYS A 248 -37.80 17.90 -0.58
N ALA A 249 -38.80 18.62 -1.10
CA ALA A 249 -38.59 19.89 -1.77
C ALA A 249 -37.81 20.88 -0.89
N GLY A 250 -36.83 21.58 -1.48
CA GLY A 250 -35.90 22.49 -0.80
C GLY A 250 -34.50 21.91 -0.61
N TRP A 251 -33.73 22.49 0.30
CA TRP A 251 -32.34 22.07 0.57
C TRP A 251 -32.30 20.70 1.25
N THR A 252 -31.66 19.74 0.61
CA THR A 252 -31.44 18.39 1.13
C THR A 252 -29.95 18.09 1.25
N ASP A 253 -29.52 17.71 2.45
CA ASP A 253 -28.12 17.44 2.78
C ASP A 253 -27.71 16.01 2.40
N PHE A 254 -26.68 15.89 1.56
CA PHE A 254 -25.93 14.66 1.33
C PHE A 254 -24.68 14.70 2.21
N THR A 255 -24.76 13.96 3.32
CA THR A 255 -23.72 13.96 4.36
C THR A 255 -22.78 12.79 4.10
N PHE A 256 -21.50 13.08 3.89
CA PHE A 256 -20.47 12.07 3.63
C PHE A 256 -19.94 11.54 4.96
N PRO A 257 -19.96 10.22 5.18
CA PRO A 257 -19.61 9.63 6.48
C PRO A 257 -18.17 9.88 6.91
N TYR A 258 -17.29 10.20 5.97
CA TYR A 258 -15.88 10.44 6.21
C TYR A 258 -15.41 11.70 5.50
N VAL A 259 -14.58 12.46 6.20
CA VAL A 259 -13.87 13.59 5.65
C VAL A 259 -12.55 13.05 5.12
N HIS A 260 -12.40 12.95 3.81
CA HIS A 260 -11.15 12.45 3.26
C HIS A 260 -10.12 13.58 3.21
N ASP A 261 -9.16 13.53 4.13
CA ASP A 261 -8.10 14.54 4.26
C ASP A 261 -6.89 14.24 3.33
N ASP A 262 -6.82 13.04 2.76
CA ASP A 262 -5.69 12.57 1.95
C ASP A 262 -5.75 13.00 0.48
N TYR A 263 -6.93 13.39 -0.02
CA TYR A 263 -7.11 13.83 -1.40
C TYR A 263 -7.05 15.36 -1.48
N LEU A 264 -5.88 15.88 -1.87
CA LEU A 264 -5.66 17.30 -2.16
C LEU A 264 -5.98 17.59 -3.63
N GLY A 265 -6.83 18.59 -3.88
CA GLY A 265 -7.07 19.10 -5.24
C GLY A 265 -8.55 19.36 -5.54
N ASP A 266 -8.83 19.52 -6.83
CA ASP A 266 -10.19 19.76 -7.32
C ASP A 266 -11.04 18.49 -7.19
N ALA A 267 -12.29 18.69 -6.80
CA ALA A 267 -13.28 17.63 -6.64
C ALA A 267 -14.36 17.73 -7.71
N GLU A 268 -14.75 16.59 -8.26
CA GLU A 268 -15.88 16.41 -9.15
C GLU A 268 -17.04 15.78 -8.36
N LEU A 269 -18.20 16.44 -8.37
CA LEU A 269 -19.45 15.91 -7.83
C LEU A 269 -20.20 15.17 -8.93
N ARG A 270 -20.46 13.88 -8.72
CA ARG A 270 -21.28 13.05 -9.60
C ARG A 270 -22.61 12.73 -8.94
N LEU A 271 -23.69 13.02 -9.65
CA LEU A 271 -25.04 12.60 -9.32
C LEU A 271 -25.46 11.48 -10.25
N ALA A 272 -26.10 10.44 -9.71
CA ALA A 272 -26.69 9.36 -10.49
C ALA A 272 -28.09 9.05 -9.97
N TRP A 273 -29.07 9.03 -10.88
CA TRP A 273 -30.45 8.64 -10.60
C TRP A 273 -30.61 7.15 -10.91
N GLU A 274 -30.70 6.34 -9.86
CA GLU A 274 -30.87 4.89 -9.95
C GLU A 274 -32.34 4.53 -9.72
N GLN A 275 -33.13 4.63 -10.78
CA GLN A 275 -34.57 4.40 -10.75
C GLN A 275 -34.90 2.90 -10.82
N THR A 276 -35.77 2.42 -9.94
CA THR A 276 -36.19 1.01 -9.85
C THR A 276 -37.65 0.78 -10.27
N SER A 277 -38.42 1.85 -10.47
CA SER A 277 -39.79 1.77 -10.99
C SER A 277 -40.09 2.89 -11.96
N ASP A 278 -40.97 2.65 -12.93
CA ASP A 278 -41.48 3.72 -13.81
C ASP A 278 -42.16 4.84 -12.99
N GLY A 279 -42.05 6.07 -13.47
CA GLY A 279 -42.63 7.25 -12.83
C GLY A 279 -41.70 8.47 -12.84
N ASP A 280 -42.12 9.50 -12.11
CA ASP A 280 -41.38 10.76 -11.99
C ASP A 280 -40.35 10.66 -10.86
N ALA A 281 -39.07 10.79 -11.22
CA ALA A 281 -37.96 10.90 -10.29
C ALA A 281 -37.84 12.32 -9.69
N PRO A 282 -37.17 12.48 -8.54
CA PRO A 282 -36.88 13.80 -7.99
C PRO A 282 -35.90 14.56 -8.90
N LEU A 283 -36.17 15.86 -9.07
CA LEU A 283 -35.32 16.77 -9.83
C LEU A 283 -34.52 17.67 -8.89
N VAL A 284 -33.28 17.99 -9.27
CA VAL A 284 -32.43 18.95 -8.56
C VAL A 284 -32.37 20.26 -9.34
N ALA A 285 -32.42 21.39 -8.66
CA ALA A 285 -32.37 22.69 -9.31
C ALA A 285 -30.96 23.02 -9.81
N LEU A 286 -30.90 23.70 -10.95
CA LEU A 286 -29.71 24.32 -11.51
C LEU A 286 -29.58 25.75 -10.99
N SER A 287 -28.48 26.40 -11.38
CA SER A 287 -28.15 27.78 -11.07
C SER A 287 -27.91 28.57 -12.35
N ASP A 288 -28.28 29.85 -12.32
CA ASP A 288 -28.02 30.79 -13.40
C ASP A 288 -26.58 31.35 -13.35
N ILE A 289 -25.80 30.98 -12.33
CA ILE A 289 -24.39 31.36 -12.26
C ILE A 289 -23.62 30.60 -13.35
N LEU A 290 -23.13 31.34 -14.35
CA LEU A 290 -22.18 30.83 -15.34
C LEU A 290 -20.85 30.55 -14.63
N PRO A 291 -20.39 29.30 -14.61
CA PRO A 291 -19.19 28.98 -13.86
C PRO A 291 -17.95 29.24 -14.75
N ASP A 292 -16.98 29.99 -14.23
CA ASP A 292 -15.76 30.37 -14.95
C ASP A 292 -14.63 29.34 -14.78
N ARG A 293 -14.69 28.52 -13.71
CA ARG A 293 -13.71 27.49 -13.32
C ARG A 293 -14.32 26.20 -12.77
N PHE A 294 -15.65 26.11 -12.73
CA PHE A 294 -16.43 24.97 -12.23
C PHE A 294 -17.55 24.64 -13.23
N GLY A 295 -18.41 23.65 -12.99
CA GLY A 295 -19.55 23.36 -13.88
C GLY A 295 -19.50 22.02 -14.60
N GLY A 296 -20.46 21.82 -15.53
CA GLY A 296 -20.68 20.56 -16.23
C GLY A 296 -19.45 20.09 -17.01
N VAL A 297 -18.97 18.87 -16.72
CA VAL A 297 -17.86 18.24 -17.46
C VAL A 297 -18.22 18.03 -18.94
N ASP A 298 -19.52 17.97 -19.25
CA ASP A 298 -20.08 17.74 -20.59
C ASP A 298 -20.29 19.03 -21.42
N GLY A 299 -19.74 20.17 -20.98
CA GLY A 299 -19.81 21.44 -21.72
C GLY A 299 -21.15 22.17 -21.63
N THR A 300 -22.10 21.68 -20.83
CA THR A 300 -23.27 22.42 -20.42
C THR A 300 -22.83 23.49 -19.41
N ALA A 301 -22.83 24.76 -19.81
CA ALA A 301 -22.34 25.89 -19.00
C ALA A 301 -23.21 26.21 -17.75
N ARG A 302 -23.89 25.21 -17.19
CA ARG A 302 -24.84 25.34 -16.08
C ARG A 302 -24.30 24.61 -14.86
N SER A 303 -24.50 25.22 -13.70
CA SER A 303 -24.08 24.67 -12.42
C SER A 303 -25.28 24.20 -11.60
N LEU A 304 -25.12 23.15 -10.80
CA LEU A 304 -26.06 22.72 -9.77
C LEU A 304 -26.23 23.81 -8.70
N ALA A 305 -27.46 23.97 -8.22
CA ALA A 305 -27.75 24.71 -7.01
C ALA A 305 -27.30 23.91 -5.79
N LEU A 306 -26.19 24.32 -5.16
CA LEU A 306 -25.58 23.56 -4.07
C LEU A 306 -25.05 24.43 -2.93
N LYS A 307 -25.03 23.87 -1.72
CA LYS A 307 -24.24 24.39 -0.59
C LYS A 307 -23.19 23.37 -0.23
N ILE A 308 -21.97 23.83 0.02
CA ILE A 308 -20.88 22.95 0.46
C ILE A 308 -20.52 23.36 1.87
N ALA A 309 -20.63 22.43 2.80
CA ALA A 309 -20.07 22.58 4.12
C ALA A 309 -18.78 21.78 4.25
N LYS A 310 -17.77 22.43 4.81
CA LYS A 310 -16.58 21.77 5.34
C LYS A 310 -16.63 21.80 6.86
N GLY A 311 -16.09 20.80 7.53
CA GLY A 311 -16.07 20.78 8.99
C GLY A 311 -16.03 19.38 9.55
N LEU A 312 -16.55 19.23 10.77
CA LEU A 312 -16.59 17.95 11.48
C LEU A 312 -18.04 17.51 11.55
N ILE A 313 -18.29 16.27 11.14
CA ILE A 313 -19.55 15.62 11.44
C ILE A 313 -19.35 14.84 12.73
N ASP A 314 -20.30 14.97 13.66
CA ASP A 314 -20.35 14.12 14.84
C ASP A 314 -20.56 12.65 14.38
N PRO A 315 -19.64 11.73 14.68
CA PRO A 315 -19.84 10.31 14.36
C PRO A 315 -21.13 9.74 14.95
N ALA A 316 -21.63 10.29 16.06
CA ALA A 316 -22.90 9.89 16.66
C ALA A 316 -24.12 10.17 15.76
N HIS A 317 -24.02 11.11 14.80
CA HIS A 317 -25.06 11.37 13.81
C HIS A 317 -25.27 10.17 12.84
N TYR A 318 -24.31 9.24 12.76
CA TYR A 318 -24.36 8.05 11.89
C TYR A 318 -24.79 6.76 12.58
N ALA A 319 -25.01 6.77 13.90
CA ALA A 319 -25.37 5.56 14.65
C ALA A 319 -26.72 4.94 14.24
N GLY A 320 -27.50 5.60 13.37
CA GLY A 320 -28.81 5.13 12.89
C GLY A 320 -28.90 4.82 11.39
N GLN A 321 -27.83 4.95 10.59
CA GLN A 321 -27.87 4.55 9.17
C GLN A 321 -27.41 3.10 9.00
N PRO A 322 -28.02 2.31 8.09
CA PRO A 322 -27.60 0.95 7.83
C PRO A 322 -26.15 0.97 7.33
N LYS A 323 -25.23 0.44 8.14
CA LYS A 323 -23.85 0.20 7.74
C LYS A 323 -23.89 -0.80 6.58
N GLU A 324 -23.22 -0.51 5.47
CA GLU A 324 -23.00 -1.51 4.42
C GLU A 324 -22.24 -2.69 5.05
N GLN A 325 -22.94 -3.81 5.24
CA GLN A 325 -22.36 -5.06 5.69
C GLN A 325 -21.68 -5.72 4.50
N HIS A 326 -20.35 -5.83 4.53
CA HIS A 326 -19.62 -6.61 3.55
C HIS A 326 -19.74 -8.10 3.92
N ALA A 327 -20.81 -8.74 3.43
CA ALA A 327 -20.97 -10.19 3.54
C ALA A 327 -19.97 -10.89 2.61
N VAL A 328 -18.88 -11.44 3.16
CA VAL A 328 -18.14 -12.50 2.47
C VAL A 328 -19.03 -13.74 2.49
N SER A 329 -19.75 -13.99 1.39
CA SER A 329 -20.60 -15.17 1.27
C SER A 329 -19.75 -16.40 0.97
N GLY A 330 -19.68 -17.32 1.92
CA GLY A 330 -19.07 -18.64 1.76
C GLY A 330 -17.86 -18.83 2.67
N PHE A 331 -17.80 -19.98 3.36
CA PHE A 331 -16.57 -20.42 4.00
C PHE A 331 -15.57 -20.74 2.88
N SER A 332 -14.72 -19.79 2.47
CA SER A 332 -13.52 -20.12 1.72
C SER A 332 -12.49 -20.73 2.68
N LEU A 333 -12.79 -21.93 3.19
CA LEU A 333 -11.93 -22.72 4.08
C LEU A 333 -10.77 -23.30 3.26
N ALA A 334 -9.77 -22.49 2.96
CA ALA A 334 -8.49 -22.98 2.43
C ALA A 334 -7.60 -23.56 3.55
N GLY A 335 -8.19 -24.14 4.59
CA GLY A 335 -7.54 -24.33 5.88
C GLY A 335 -7.94 -25.60 6.65
N THR A 336 -7.01 -26.10 7.46
CA THR A 336 -7.12 -27.33 8.26
C THR A 336 -8.04 -27.12 9.45
N ILE A 337 -9.09 -27.95 9.54
CA ILE A 337 -10.00 -28.02 10.68
C ILE A 337 -9.53 -29.10 11.64
N THR A 338 -9.31 -28.74 12.90
CA THR A 338 -8.99 -29.73 13.95
C THR A 338 -10.18 -29.88 14.89
N GLY A 339 -10.74 -31.09 14.96
CA GLY A 339 -11.76 -31.46 15.93
C GLY A 339 -11.15 -31.71 17.32
N PHE A 340 -11.83 -31.29 18.39
CA PHE A 340 -11.39 -31.56 19.76
C PHE A 340 -12.57 -31.76 20.71
N SER A 341 -12.29 -32.36 21.88
CA SER A 341 -13.22 -32.44 23.00
C SER A 341 -12.58 -32.20 24.36
N ASP A 342 -13.41 -32.00 25.37
CA ASP A 342 -13.06 -31.98 26.80
C ASP A 342 -12.51 -33.32 27.33
N ILE A 343 -12.51 -34.37 26.52
CA ILE A 343 -12.11 -35.74 26.89
C ILE A 343 -10.76 -36.14 26.25
N GLY A 344 -10.19 -35.31 25.39
CA GLY A 344 -8.95 -35.61 24.68
C GLY A 344 -8.96 -35.17 23.21
N ASP A 345 -8.04 -35.75 22.44
CA ASP A 345 -7.91 -35.52 21.00
C ASP A 345 -9.12 -36.06 20.19
N HIS A 346 -9.14 -35.75 18.89
CA HIS A 346 -10.23 -36.14 17.98
C HIS A 346 -10.44 -37.66 17.95
N ALA A 347 -9.37 -38.47 18.11
CA ALA A 347 -9.46 -39.93 18.08
C ALA A 347 -10.24 -40.46 19.30
N ALA A 348 -9.97 -39.94 20.50
CA ALA A 348 -10.73 -40.28 21.71
C ALA A 348 -12.22 -39.91 21.59
N LEU A 349 -12.52 -38.79 20.93
CA LEU A 349 -13.90 -38.37 20.68
C LEU A 349 -14.63 -39.29 19.69
N ILE A 350 -13.95 -39.71 18.61
CA ILE A 350 -14.49 -40.69 17.65
C ILE A 350 -14.77 -42.03 18.34
N GLU A 351 -13.83 -42.51 19.18
CA GLU A 351 -13.99 -43.76 19.93
C GLU A 351 -15.21 -43.70 20.86
N LYS A 352 -15.38 -42.60 21.61
CA LYS A 352 -16.52 -42.41 22.50
C LYS A 352 -17.84 -42.25 21.76
N ALA A 353 -17.83 -41.49 20.66
CA ALA A 353 -19.04 -41.16 19.91
C ALA A 353 -19.50 -42.33 19.00
N GLY A 354 -18.56 -43.14 18.50
CA GLY A 354 -18.81 -44.16 17.49
C GLY A 354 -19.05 -43.59 16.08
N PHE A 355 -18.73 -42.31 15.86
CA PHE A 355 -18.86 -41.61 14.58
C PHE A 355 -17.92 -40.39 14.56
N ASP A 356 -17.66 -39.80 13.38
CA ASP A 356 -16.91 -38.55 13.30
C ASP A 356 -17.75 -37.37 13.82
N PRO A 357 -17.36 -36.76 14.95
CA PRO A 357 -18.07 -35.66 15.58
C PRO A 357 -17.96 -34.35 14.79
N VAL A 358 -17.10 -34.26 13.77
CA VAL A 358 -16.94 -33.07 12.93
C VAL A 358 -17.08 -33.48 11.47
N SER A 359 -17.83 -32.70 10.69
CA SER A 359 -17.86 -32.85 9.23
C SER A 359 -17.85 -31.48 8.57
N VAL A 360 -17.09 -31.34 7.50
CA VAL A 360 -16.88 -30.07 6.80
C VAL A 360 -17.51 -30.15 5.41
N SER A 361 -18.11 -29.06 4.98
CA SER A 361 -18.65 -28.84 3.63
C SER A 361 -18.27 -27.42 3.19
N ASP A 362 -18.29 -27.16 1.89
CA ASP A 362 -18.03 -25.83 1.30
C ASP A 362 -18.86 -24.70 1.95
N ASP A 363 -20.08 -25.02 2.40
CA ASP A 363 -21.02 -24.02 2.91
C ASP A 363 -21.13 -23.98 4.45
N TRP A 364 -20.63 -25.00 5.15
CA TRP A 364 -20.83 -25.14 6.58
C TRP A 364 -19.85 -26.12 7.24
N ILE A 365 -19.64 -25.91 8.54
CA ILE A 365 -19.02 -26.90 9.43
C ILE A 365 -20.13 -27.48 10.31
N GLU A 366 -20.21 -28.80 10.43
CA GLU A 366 -21.15 -29.47 11.32
C GLU A 366 -20.38 -30.12 12.46
N THR A 367 -20.66 -29.68 13.68
CA THR A 367 -20.24 -30.34 14.91
C THR A 367 -21.39 -31.16 15.46
N ARG A 368 -21.15 -32.41 15.80
CA ARG A 368 -22.15 -33.30 16.38
C ARG A 368 -22.01 -33.30 17.89
N ALA A 369 -23.09 -32.91 18.57
CA ALA A 369 -23.15 -32.94 20.02
C ALA A 369 -23.07 -34.39 20.53
N VAL A 370 -22.12 -34.65 21.44
CA VAL A 370 -21.91 -35.94 22.12
C VAL A 370 -22.29 -35.79 23.59
N LYS A 371 -23.06 -36.74 24.13
CA LYS A 371 -23.56 -36.64 25.51
C LYS A 371 -22.42 -36.50 26.52
N GLY A 372 -22.54 -35.48 27.38
CA GLY A 372 -21.59 -35.22 28.46
C GLY A 372 -20.20 -34.81 27.98
N CYS A 373 -20.11 -34.23 26.77
CA CYS A 373 -18.88 -33.74 26.17
C CYS A 373 -19.11 -32.36 25.56
N VAL A 374 -18.04 -31.60 25.43
CA VAL A 374 -17.96 -30.45 24.53
C VAL A 374 -17.37 -30.94 23.21
N THR A 375 -18.08 -30.73 22.10
CA THR A 375 -17.55 -30.99 20.76
C THR A 375 -17.19 -29.65 20.13
N GLY A 376 -15.94 -29.50 19.68
CA GLY A 376 -15.50 -28.26 19.07
C GLY A 376 -14.68 -28.42 17.81
N VAL A 377 -14.58 -27.32 17.08
CA VAL A 377 -13.70 -27.15 15.93
C VAL A 377 -12.94 -25.83 16.09
N VAL A 378 -11.64 -25.89 15.80
CA VAL A 378 -10.82 -24.70 15.56
C VAL A 378 -10.62 -24.57 14.06
N THR A 379 -10.86 -23.37 13.52
CA THR A 379 -10.47 -23.06 12.14
C THR A 379 -9.08 -22.46 12.17
N ASP A 380 -8.16 -22.91 11.33
CA ASP A 380 -6.86 -22.25 11.12
C ASP A 380 -6.96 -20.88 10.41
N THR A 381 -8.16 -20.49 9.99
CA THR A 381 -8.44 -19.17 9.42
C THR A 381 -8.18 -18.10 10.47
N CYS A 382 -7.17 -17.27 10.23
CA CYS A 382 -6.83 -16.20 11.15
C CYS A 382 -7.76 -15.00 10.94
N VAL A 383 -8.49 -14.60 11.97
CA VAL A 383 -9.19 -13.30 11.99
C VAL A 383 -8.11 -12.22 11.96
N PRO A 384 -8.14 -11.34 10.94
CA PRO A 384 -7.11 -10.33 10.78
C PRO A 384 -7.10 -9.35 11.95
N ILE A 385 -5.91 -8.79 12.21
CA ILE A 385 -5.75 -7.60 13.05
C ILE A 385 -6.61 -6.48 12.44
N GLY A 386 -7.40 -5.78 13.25
CA GLY A 386 -8.28 -4.72 12.76
C GLY A 386 -9.76 -5.04 12.86
N ALA A 387 -10.16 -6.32 12.79
CA ALA A 387 -11.57 -6.71 12.79
C ALA A 387 -12.34 -6.11 13.98
N GLN A 388 -13.43 -5.41 13.69
CA GLN A 388 -14.30 -4.76 14.69
C GLN A 388 -15.36 -5.72 15.25
N SER A 389 -15.85 -6.61 14.39
CA SER A 389 -16.77 -7.67 14.76
C SER A 389 -16.46 -8.93 13.97
N VAL A 390 -16.73 -10.08 14.57
CA VAL A 390 -16.74 -11.38 13.88
C VAL A 390 -18.07 -12.05 14.20
N SER A 391 -18.78 -12.49 13.17
CA SER A 391 -20.10 -13.09 13.26
C SER A 391 -20.09 -14.45 12.59
N VAL A 392 -20.76 -15.43 13.22
CA VAL A 392 -21.02 -16.73 12.62
C VAL A 392 -22.50 -17.05 12.71
N GLN A 393 -23.09 -17.55 11.64
CA GLN A 393 -24.47 -18.03 11.65
C GLN A 393 -24.50 -19.47 12.19
N VAL A 394 -25.37 -19.78 13.13
CA VAL A 394 -25.49 -21.12 13.71
C VAL A 394 -26.90 -21.65 13.54
N SER A 395 -27.03 -22.95 13.33
CA SER A 395 -28.34 -23.61 13.24
C SER A 395 -28.28 -25.06 13.67
N ILE A 396 -29.39 -25.56 14.22
CA ILE A 396 -29.54 -26.96 14.61
C ILE A 396 -30.23 -27.70 13.47
N ASN A 397 -29.52 -28.59 12.78
CA ASN A 397 -30.07 -29.33 11.63
C ASN A 397 -30.50 -30.75 12.01
N HIS A 398 -31.32 -30.88 13.06
CA HIS A 398 -31.89 -32.17 13.46
C HIS A 398 -33.15 -31.99 14.32
N ALA A 399 -34.28 -32.51 13.84
CA ALA A 399 -35.60 -32.29 14.42
C ALA A 399 -35.81 -32.86 15.84
N LYS A 400 -34.94 -33.78 16.29
CA LYS A 400 -35.05 -34.46 17.59
C LYS A 400 -34.12 -33.91 18.67
N ILE A 401 -33.31 -32.91 18.36
CA ILE A 401 -32.44 -32.28 19.35
C ILE A 401 -33.30 -31.38 20.25
N GLY A 402 -33.09 -31.46 21.55
CA GLY A 402 -33.59 -30.50 22.53
C GLY A 402 -32.80 -29.20 22.46
N LEU A 403 -32.12 -28.86 23.56
CA LEU A 403 -31.34 -27.62 23.71
C LEU A 403 -29.84 -27.90 23.54
N VAL A 404 -29.15 -27.04 22.78
CA VAL A 404 -27.69 -27.08 22.61
C VAL A 404 -27.12 -25.71 22.92
N ASP A 405 -26.09 -25.67 23.75
CA ASP A 405 -25.26 -24.48 23.93
C ASP A 405 -24.26 -24.40 22.78
N TYR A 406 -24.27 -23.32 22.03
CA TYR A 406 -23.23 -22.92 21.11
C TYR A 406 -22.29 -21.95 21.81
N LEU A 407 -20.99 -22.16 21.67
CA LEU A 407 -19.94 -21.25 22.09
C LEU A 407 -19.11 -20.86 20.87
N PHE A 408 -19.09 -19.57 20.58
CA PHE A 408 -18.23 -18.97 19.57
C PHE A 408 -17.19 -18.11 20.28
N ALA A 409 -15.90 -18.35 20.03
CA ALA A 409 -14.81 -17.64 20.67
C ALA A 409 -13.72 -17.23 19.66
N LEU A 410 -13.02 -16.15 19.98
CA LEU A 410 -11.79 -15.73 19.31
C LEU A 410 -10.63 -15.91 20.28
N LEU A 411 -9.74 -16.83 19.96
CA LEU A 411 -8.53 -17.07 20.73
C LEU A 411 -7.40 -16.24 20.14
N PRO A 412 -6.74 -15.40 20.95
CA PRO A 412 -5.45 -14.86 20.57
C PRO A 412 -4.47 -15.94 20.10
N MET A 413 -3.71 -15.67 19.03
CA MET A 413 -2.77 -16.65 18.45
C MET A 413 -1.71 -17.13 19.44
N ASP A 414 -1.27 -16.29 20.36
CA ASP A 414 -0.33 -16.64 21.43
C ASP A 414 -0.95 -17.62 22.43
N VAL A 415 -2.21 -17.40 22.83
CA VAL A 415 -2.98 -18.32 23.67
C VAL A 415 -3.21 -19.66 22.96
N TYR A 416 -3.54 -19.62 21.67
CA TYR A 416 -3.71 -20.84 20.86
C TYR A 416 -2.42 -21.66 20.78
N ARG A 417 -1.28 -21.02 20.50
CA ARG A 417 0.04 -21.68 20.35
C ARG A 417 0.57 -22.24 21.66
N ASN A 418 0.37 -21.54 22.77
CA ASN A 418 0.90 -21.96 24.07
C ASN A 418 0.03 -23.04 24.74
N GLY A 419 -1.05 -23.48 24.08
CA GLY A 419 -2.06 -24.34 24.65
C GLY A 419 -2.99 -23.53 25.54
N ALA A 420 -4.23 -23.33 25.08
CA ALA A 420 -5.23 -22.68 25.91
C ALA A 420 -5.45 -23.51 27.20
N PRO A 421 -5.73 -22.88 28.37
CA PRO A 421 -5.87 -23.57 29.65
C PRO A 421 -6.81 -24.80 29.57
N SER A 422 -6.46 -25.94 30.16
CA SER A 422 -7.27 -27.16 29.97
C SER A 422 -8.75 -27.06 30.38
N ASP A 423 -9.11 -26.05 31.18
CA ASP A 423 -10.42 -25.83 31.79
C ASP A 423 -11.22 -24.63 31.23
N TRP A 424 -10.64 -23.77 30.37
CA TRP A 424 -11.31 -22.53 29.94
C TRP A 424 -12.68 -22.79 29.30
N GLN A 425 -12.84 -23.90 28.58
CA GLN A 425 -14.08 -24.26 27.90
C GLN A 425 -15.21 -24.49 28.92
N SER A 426 -14.92 -25.19 30.01
CA SER A 426 -15.88 -25.49 31.07
C SER A 426 -16.30 -24.21 31.80
N GLU A 427 -15.37 -23.29 32.03
CA GLU A 427 -15.65 -21.97 32.60
C GLU A 427 -16.56 -21.13 31.71
N LEU A 428 -16.28 -21.08 30.40
CA LEU A 428 -17.08 -20.28 29.47
C LEU A 428 -18.49 -20.83 29.29
N PHE A 429 -18.64 -22.15 29.21
CA PHE A 429 -19.96 -22.78 29.16
C PHE A 429 -20.75 -22.69 30.48
N ALA A 430 -20.13 -22.29 31.60
CA ALA A 430 -20.85 -22.02 32.85
C ALA A 430 -21.64 -20.70 32.78
N VAL A 431 -21.26 -19.78 31.89
CA VAL A 431 -21.89 -18.47 31.73
C VAL A 431 -22.82 -18.50 30.50
N ARG A 432 -24.06 -18.98 30.68
CA ARG A 432 -25.04 -19.12 29.58
C ARG A 432 -25.56 -17.78 29.09
N ASP A 433 -25.82 -17.69 27.78
CA ASP A 433 -26.42 -16.53 27.11
C ASP A 433 -25.70 -15.21 27.43
N THR A 434 -24.38 -15.25 27.45
CA THR A 434 -23.52 -14.10 27.72
C THR A 434 -22.47 -13.90 26.63
N ASP A 435 -22.07 -12.64 26.50
CA ASP A 435 -20.90 -12.22 25.74
C ASP A 435 -19.87 -11.72 26.75
N GLY A 436 -18.59 -12.01 26.52
CA GLY A 436 -17.55 -11.67 27.48
C GLY A 436 -16.15 -11.68 26.92
N ILE A 437 -15.22 -11.25 27.76
CA ILE A 437 -13.78 -11.31 27.53
C ILE A 437 -13.15 -11.91 28.79
N THR A 438 -12.34 -12.96 28.64
CA THR A 438 -11.61 -13.57 29.77
C THR A 438 -10.41 -12.71 30.19
N ALA A 439 -9.83 -13.00 31.35
CA ALA A 439 -8.57 -12.38 31.78
C ALA A 439 -7.40 -12.65 30.81
N THR A 440 -7.48 -13.73 30.03
CA THR A 440 -6.52 -14.10 28.98
C THR A 440 -6.81 -13.46 27.62
N GLY A 441 -7.81 -12.58 27.53
CA GLY A 441 -8.17 -11.89 26.30
C GLY A 441 -8.99 -12.71 25.30
N ILE A 442 -9.47 -13.90 25.69
CA ILE A 442 -10.39 -14.70 24.86
C ILE A 442 -11.73 -14.00 24.84
N ARG A 443 -12.21 -13.69 23.65
CA ARG A 443 -13.54 -13.09 23.45
C ARG A 443 -14.51 -14.20 23.11
N TYR A 444 -15.67 -14.21 23.72
CA TYR A 444 -16.62 -15.31 23.53
C TYR A 444 -18.08 -14.87 23.61
N CYS A 445 -18.94 -15.68 22.99
CA CYS A 445 -20.37 -15.54 22.90
C CYS A 445 -20.95 -16.94 23.09
N VAL A 446 -21.83 -17.10 24.08
CA VAL A 446 -22.56 -18.35 24.31
C VAL A 446 -24.04 -18.12 24.02
N ARG A 447 -24.67 -19.03 23.27
CA ARG A 447 -26.11 -18.99 22.99
C ARG A 447 -26.71 -20.38 23.10
N THR A 448 -27.84 -20.51 23.79
CA THR A 448 -28.62 -21.75 23.80
C THR A 448 -29.66 -21.75 22.67
N LEU A 449 -29.65 -22.77 21.82
CA LEU A 449 -30.65 -22.95 20.75
C LEU A 449 -31.45 -24.24 20.95
N HIS A 450 -32.73 -24.22 20.55
CA HIS A 450 -33.60 -25.37 20.37
C HIS A 450 -33.68 -25.77 18.89
N SER A 451 -33.88 -27.05 18.57
CA SER A 451 -34.06 -27.54 17.18
C SER A 451 -35.17 -26.90 16.35
N LYS A 452 -36.03 -26.10 16.97
CA LYS A 452 -37.15 -25.40 16.31
C LYS A 452 -36.80 -23.94 15.98
N ASP A 453 -35.66 -23.47 16.48
CA ASP A 453 -35.25 -22.09 16.32
C ASP A 453 -34.74 -21.86 14.90
N ALA A 454 -34.99 -20.66 14.39
CA ALA A 454 -34.40 -20.22 13.13
C ALA A 454 -32.87 -20.08 13.29
N PRO A 455 -32.10 -20.12 12.18
CA PRO A 455 -30.68 -19.82 12.22
C PRO A 455 -30.40 -18.49 12.93
N LEU A 456 -29.43 -18.49 13.84
CA LEU A 456 -29.07 -17.34 14.68
C LEU A 456 -27.68 -16.83 14.30
N TRP A 457 -27.48 -15.52 14.27
CA TRP A 457 -26.13 -14.94 14.20
C TRP A 457 -25.54 -14.77 15.59
N MET A 458 -24.35 -15.34 15.81
CA MET A 458 -23.53 -15.11 16.99
C MET A 458 -22.43 -14.11 16.62
N THR A 459 -22.48 -12.91 17.19
CA THR A 459 -21.56 -11.81 16.88
C THR A 459 -20.69 -11.47 18.08
N LEU A 460 -19.38 -11.53 17.88
CA LEU A 460 -18.37 -11.06 18.82
C LEU A 460 -17.96 -9.66 18.44
N ASN A 461 -18.32 -8.68 19.27
CA ASN A 461 -17.78 -7.34 19.16
C ASN A 461 -16.34 -7.35 19.69
N ALA A 462 -15.37 -6.98 18.85
CA ALA A 462 -13.97 -6.86 19.24
C ALA A 462 -13.71 -5.61 20.11
N GLY A 463 -14.71 -4.79 20.45
CA GLY A 463 -14.59 -3.71 21.45
C GLY A 463 -13.41 -2.75 21.20
N GLY A 464 -13.00 -2.63 19.93
CA GLY A 464 -11.70 -2.16 19.46
C GLY A 464 -11.19 -3.08 18.35
N ALA A 465 -10.36 -2.59 17.43
CA ALA A 465 -9.69 -3.47 16.46
C ALA A 465 -8.99 -4.62 17.21
N THR A 466 -9.15 -5.87 16.75
CA THR A 466 -8.29 -6.97 17.21
C THR A 466 -6.83 -6.51 17.12
N THR A 467 -6.13 -6.41 18.26
CA THR A 467 -4.74 -5.90 18.30
C THR A 467 -3.72 -6.97 17.96
N GLN A 468 -4.17 -8.22 17.85
CA GLN A 468 -3.38 -9.37 17.48
C GLN A 468 -4.24 -10.34 16.68
N PRO A 469 -3.62 -11.18 15.84
CA PRO A 469 -4.34 -12.16 15.04
C PRO A 469 -5.03 -13.16 15.97
N CYS A 470 -6.27 -13.54 15.64
CA CYS A 470 -7.07 -14.43 16.46
C CYS A 470 -7.55 -15.64 15.66
N VAL A 471 -7.86 -16.74 16.34
CA VAL A 471 -8.35 -17.97 15.76
C VAL A 471 -9.81 -18.18 16.20
N PRO A 472 -10.76 -18.33 15.26
CA PRO A 472 -12.12 -18.71 15.58
C PRO A 472 -12.19 -20.12 16.15
N VAL A 473 -12.88 -20.25 17.28
CA VAL A 473 -13.19 -21.52 17.92
C VAL A 473 -14.69 -21.63 18.08
N MET A 474 -15.23 -22.76 17.65
CA MET A 474 -16.66 -23.04 17.57
C MET A 474 -16.94 -24.34 18.31
N MET A 475 -17.75 -24.30 19.36
CA MET A 475 -18.05 -25.46 20.20
C MET A 475 -19.54 -25.62 20.47
N VAL A 476 -19.96 -26.86 20.65
CA VAL A 476 -21.32 -27.20 21.07
C VAL A 476 -21.31 -28.11 22.30
N ARG A 477 -22.31 -27.90 23.17
CA ARG A 477 -22.58 -28.77 24.31
C ARG A 477 -24.08 -29.09 24.39
N PRO A 478 -24.50 -30.36 24.36
CA PRO A 478 -25.90 -30.72 24.54
C PRO A 478 -26.37 -30.45 25.98
N ILE A 479 -27.60 -29.96 26.14
CA ILE A 479 -28.23 -29.77 27.45
C ILE A 479 -29.27 -30.87 27.68
N GLY A 480 -29.07 -31.66 28.75
CA GLY A 480 -29.99 -32.70 29.21
C GLY A 480 -29.53 -34.13 28.90
N ASP A 481 -30.21 -35.10 29.52
CA ASP A 481 -29.76 -36.51 29.56
C ASP A 481 -30.10 -37.34 28.31
N GLY A 482 -30.84 -36.77 27.35
CA GLY A 482 -31.48 -37.53 26.28
C GLY A 482 -30.80 -37.50 24.91
N MET A 483 -29.55 -37.05 24.78
CA MET A 483 -29.04 -36.64 23.47
C MET A 483 -27.66 -37.18 23.10
N ASP A 484 -27.67 -38.07 22.11
CA ASP A 484 -26.54 -38.33 21.23
C ASP A 484 -26.91 -37.89 19.80
N TYR A 485 -25.91 -37.53 18.98
CA TYR A 485 -26.02 -37.34 17.52
C TYR A 485 -26.59 -36.00 17.04
N GLY A 486 -26.51 -34.95 17.85
CA GLY A 486 -27.09 -33.68 17.48
C GLY A 486 -26.30 -32.90 16.43
N ARG A 487 -26.78 -32.77 15.18
CA ARG A 487 -26.13 -32.02 14.09
C ARG A 487 -26.25 -30.50 14.26
N CYS A 488 -25.15 -29.86 14.62
CA CYS A 488 -25.07 -28.43 14.86
C CYS A 488 -24.21 -27.79 13.76
N ARG A 489 -24.79 -26.89 12.97
CA ARG A 489 -24.12 -26.24 11.86
C ARG A 489 -23.61 -24.86 12.23
N TRP A 490 -22.42 -24.57 11.77
CA TRP A 490 -21.77 -23.27 11.72
C TRP A 490 -21.72 -22.88 10.25
N GLN A 491 -22.40 -21.79 9.93
CA GLN A 491 -22.67 -21.30 8.58
C GLN A 491 -22.12 -19.87 8.51
N LYS A 492 -21.55 -19.48 7.38
CA LYS A 492 -21.12 -18.09 7.08
C LYS A 492 -20.37 -17.39 8.23
N LEU A 493 -19.05 -17.54 8.27
CA LEU A 493 -18.20 -16.70 9.11
C LEU A 493 -17.96 -15.36 8.40
N VAL A 494 -18.34 -14.25 9.02
CA VAL A 494 -18.20 -12.89 8.51
C VAL A 494 -17.42 -12.07 9.52
N TRP A 495 -16.54 -11.18 9.09
CA TRP A 495 -15.94 -10.19 9.99
C TRP A 495 -16.02 -8.81 9.36
N ASP A 496 -16.30 -7.82 10.20
CA ASP A 496 -16.35 -6.43 9.78
C ASP A 496 -14.98 -5.80 10.04
N MET A 497 -14.35 -5.31 8.98
CA MET A 497 -13.16 -4.48 9.08
C MET A 497 -13.57 -3.00 9.22
N PRO A 498 -12.76 -2.17 9.91
CA PRO A 498 -12.90 -0.73 9.79
C PRO A 498 -12.78 -0.37 8.30
N VAL A 499 -13.74 0.40 7.79
CA VAL A 499 -13.81 0.84 6.38
C VAL A 499 -12.60 1.72 5.98
N GLU A 500 -11.73 2.06 6.94
CA GLU A 500 -10.56 2.93 6.76
C GLU A 500 -9.32 2.24 6.17
N ASP A 501 -9.30 0.90 6.01
CA ASP A 501 -8.08 0.18 5.57
C ASP A 501 -8.30 -0.63 4.27
N ASP A 502 -8.23 0.07 3.12
CA ASP A 502 -8.25 -0.52 1.77
C ASP A 502 -7.00 -1.42 1.50
N SER A 503 -6.06 -1.50 2.46
CA SER A 503 -4.88 -2.37 2.40
C SER A 503 -5.21 -3.87 2.57
N PHE A 504 -6.41 -4.21 3.03
CA PHE A 504 -6.82 -5.60 3.27
C PHE A 504 -7.46 -6.32 2.07
N ARG A 505 -7.40 -5.76 0.85
CA ARG A 505 -7.71 -6.47 -0.40
C ARG A 505 -6.60 -7.48 -0.79
N LEU A 506 -6.17 -8.33 0.15
CA LEU A 506 -4.97 -9.17 0.05
C LEU A 506 -4.98 -10.22 -1.08
N PHE A 507 -6.08 -10.40 -1.83
CA PHE A 507 -6.17 -11.38 -2.93
C PHE A 507 -7.01 -10.87 -4.11
N GLY A 508 -6.67 -9.71 -4.66
CA GLY A 508 -7.18 -9.27 -5.96
C GLY A 508 -6.58 -10.08 -7.10
N GLY A 509 -7.01 -11.33 -7.29
CA GLY A 509 -6.53 -12.17 -8.37
C GLY A 509 -7.21 -11.87 -9.71
N MET A 510 -6.44 -11.64 -10.77
CA MET A 510 -6.97 -11.77 -12.14
C MET A 510 -7.17 -13.26 -12.44
N THR A 511 -8.38 -13.67 -12.77
CA THR A 511 -8.64 -15.01 -13.30
C THR A 511 -8.62 -14.95 -14.83
N GLY A 512 -7.62 -15.56 -15.47
CA GLY A 512 -7.72 -15.92 -16.88
C GLY A 512 -8.48 -17.24 -17.06
N LEU A 513 -8.83 -17.59 -18.28
CA LEU A 513 -9.13 -18.97 -18.68
C LEU A 513 -7.93 -19.48 -19.49
N ASN A 514 -7.50 -20.72 -19.28
CA ASN A 514 -6.51 -21.34 -20.17
C ASN A 514 -7.14 -21.55 -21.57
N GLU A 515 -6.33 -21.88 -22.58
CA GLU A 515 -6.79 -22.20 -23.95
C GLU A 515 -7.87 -23.30 -23.98
N ASP A 516 -7.92 -24.14 -22.95
CA ASP A 516 -8.86 -25.27 -22.80
C ASP A 516 -10.17 -24.90 -22.06
N GLY A 517 -10.38 -23.62 -21.71
CA GLY A 517 -11.59 -23.16 -21.02
C GLY A 517 -11.68 -23.53 -19.53
N ARG A 518 -10.61 -24.06 -18.93
CA ARG A 518 -10.52 -24.30 -17.47
C ARG A 518 -10.09 -23.01 -16.73
N PRO A 519 -10.54 -22.80 -15.48
CA PRO A 519 -10.09 -21.67 -14.66
C PRO A 519 -8.57 -21.66 -14.60
N SER A 520 -7.94 -20.59 -15.10
CA SER A 520 -6.48 -20.47 -15.07
C SER A 520 -5.99 -20.05 -13.68
N LEU A 521 -4.70 -20.34 -13.48
CA LEU A 521 -3.85 -19.92 -12.37
C LEU A 521 -4.26 -18.54 -11.82
N GLN A 522 -4.57 -18.48 -10.53
CA GLN A 522 -4.82 -17.20 -9.87
C GLN A 522 -3.48 -16.60 -9.48
N VAL A 523 -3.16 -15.44 -10.04
CA VAL A 523 -2.00 -14.66 -9.63
C VAL A 523 -2.44 -13.70 -8.53
N SER A 524 -1.93 -13.89 -7.31
CA SER A 524 -2.01 -12.90 -6.24
C SER A 524 -0.75 -12.04 -6.26
N SER A 525 -0.88 -10.73 -6.10
CA SER A 525 0.25 -9.82 -5.92
C SER A 525 0.03 -8.98 -4.67
N ILE A 526 1.03 -8.96 -3.80
CA ILE A 526 1.03 -8.21 -2.54
C ILE A 526 2.10 -7.12 -2.64
N ARG A 527 1.74 -5.89 -2.29
CA ARG A 527 2.73 -4.82 -2.08
C ARG A 527 3.21 -4.88 -0.64
N PHE A 528 4.51 -4.71 -0.42
CA PHE A 528 5.09 -4.80 0.93
C PHE A 528 4.46 -3.85 1.98
N PRO A 529 4.01 -2.63 1.63
CA PRO A 529 3.28 -1.78 2.58
C PRO A 529 1.98 -2.40 3.12
N GLU A 530 1.28 -3.21 2.31
CA GLU A 530 0.02 -3.87 2.69
C GLU A 530 0.23 -4.96 3.74
N VAL A 531 1.45 -5.48 3.88
CA VAL A 531 1.84 -6.49 4.88
C VAL A 531 2.89 -5.96 5.86
N SER A 532 3.10 -4.64 5.92
CA SER A 532 4.14 -3.99 6.74
C SER A 532 4.06 -4.35 8.22
N SER A 533 2.83 -4.46 8.76
CA SER A 533 2.56 -4.86 10.15
C SER A 533 2.95 -6.31 10.47
N GLN A 534 3.07 -7.16 9.44
CA GLN A 534 3.45 -8.57 9.56
C GLN A 534 4.95 -8.79 9.32
N ILE A 535 5.61 -7.85 8.63
CA ILE A 535 7.04 -7.95 8.33
C ILE A 535 7.83 -7.83 9.63
N SER A 536 8.64 -8.85 9.91
CA SER A 536 9.55 -8.87 11.06
C SER A 536 10.98 -9.17 10.61
N PHE A 537 11.95 -8.77 11.41
CA PHE A 537 13.33 -9.21 11.20
C PHE A 537 13.44 -10.70 11.56
N LEU A 538 14.06 -11.50 10.69
CA LEU A 538 14.13 -12.95 10.82
C LEU A 538 14.61 -13.43 12.20
N TYR A 539 15.59 -12.74 12.80
CA TYR A 539 16.16 -13.10 14.11
C TYR A 539 15.45 -12.45 15.29
N GLY A 540 14.26 -11.88 15.09
CA GLY A 540 13.48 -11.21 16.12
C GLY A 540 13.96 -9.79 16.46
N ARG A 541 13.18 -9.13 17.32
CA ARG A 541 13.34 -7.71 17.65
C ARG A 541 14.64 -7.39 18.40
N GLU A 542 15.07 -8.27 19.30
CA GLU A 542 16.29 -8.03 20.09
C GLU A 542 17.54 -7.94 19.22
N LYS A 543 17.72 -8.87 18.26
CA LYS A 543 18.82 -8.78 17.29
C LYS A 543 18.66 -7.56 16.38
N LEU A 544 17.44 -7.21 15.98
CA LEU A 544 17.18 -6.03 15.16
C LEU A 544 17.67 -4.76 15.86
N ASP A 545 17.30 -4.58 17.13
CA ASP A 545 17.70 -3.42 17.95
C ASP A 545 19.23 -3.36 18.11
N ASN A 546 19.89 -4.50 18.27
CA ASN A 546 21.35 -4.60 18.31
C ASN A 546 22.00 -4.14 17.00
N TYR A 547 21.46 -4.56 15.84
CA TYR A 547 21.96 -4.09 14.54
C TYR A 547 21.68 -2.61 14.32
N ILE A 548 20.51 -2.10 14.71
CA ILE A 548 20.20 -0.67 14.63
C ILE A 548 21.24 0.14 15.42
N SER A 549 21.56 -0.30 16.65
CA SER A 549 22.57 0.37 17.47
C SER A 549 23.98 0.32 16.86
N LYS A 550 24.33 -0.73 16.10
CA LYS A 550 25.64 -0.90 15.48
C LYS A 550 25.78 -0.18 14.14
N LEU A 551 24.74 -0.25 13.31
CA LEU A 551 24.72 0.28 11.95
C LEU A 551 24.26 1.75 11.91
N GLY A 552 23.52 2.20 12.92
CA GLY A 552 22.88 3.51 12.95
C GLY A 552 21.56 3.57 12.17
N PHE A 553 21.08 2.44 11.65
CA PHE A 553 19.84 2.33 10.88
C PHE A 553 19.26 0.91 10.93
N SER A 554 17.98 0.76 10.57
CA SER A 554 17.35 -0.56 10.50
C SER A 554 17.79 -1.34 9.27
N PRO A 555 18.31 -2.58 9.42
CA PRO A 555 18.66 -3.43 8.29
C PRO A 555 17.42 -3.91 7.51
N VAL A 556 16.21 -3.79 8.07
CA VAL A 556 14.94 -4.10 7.39
C VAL A 556 13.98 -2.93 7.56
N MET A 557 13.44 -2.42 6.45
CA MET A 557 12.55 -1.26 6.45
C MET A 557 11.57 -1.36 5.28
N VAL A 558 10.32 -0.96 5.50
CA VAL A 558 9.31 -0.84 4.44
C VAL A 558 9.20 0.62 4.04
N ASN A 559 9.13 0.90 2.73
CA ASN A 559 8.85 2.22 2.19
C ASN A 559 7.45 2.24 1.60
N ASP A 560 6.52 2.88 2.31
CA ASP A 560 5.10 2.90 1.97
C ASP A 560 4.80 3.69 0.69
N GLU A 561 5.52 4.79 0.45
CA GLU A 561 5.32 5.66 -0.73
C GLU A 561 5.74 4.97 -2.03
N LEU A 562 6.89 4.31 -2.03
CA LEU A 562 7.48 3.69 -3.21
C LEU A 562 7.14 2.20 -3.34
N GLY A 563 6.43 1.63 -2.36
CA GLY A 563 5.89 0.28 -2.44
C GLY A 563 6.90 -0.85 -2.29
N TYR A 564 8.06 -0.60 -1.68
CA TYR A 564 9.13 -1.60 -1.58
C TYR A 564 9.50 -1.96 -0.14
N LEU A 565 10.00 -3.18 0.03
CA LEU A 565 10.73 -3.61 1.22
C LEU A 565 12.22 -3.40 0.96
N GLN A 566 12.96 -2.90 1.94
CA GLN A 566 14.39 -2.72 1.89
C GLN A 566 15.08 -3.59 2.92
N THR A 567 16.11 -4.32 2.49
CA THR A 567 17.05 -5.04 3.34
C THR A 567 18.45 -4.44 3.14
N HIS A 568 19.30 -4.46 4.17
CA HIS A 568 20.70 -4.05 4.05
C HIS A 568 21.60 -5.22 4.47
N PRO A 569 22.54 -5.68 3.61
CA PRO A 569 23.40 -6.81 3.94
C PRO A 569 24.20 -6.51 5.21
N ILE A 570 24.36 -7.53 6.04
CA ILE A 570 25.11 -7.44 7.29
C ILE A 570 26.44 -8.17 7.09
N GLN A 571 27.53 -7.61 7.61
CA GLN A 571 28.84 -8.20 7.43
C GLN A 571 28.90 -9.54 8.18
N ASN A 572 29.20 -10.62 7.46
CA ASN A 572 29.24 -12.00 7.98
C ASN A 572 27.92 -12.49 8.58
N ASP A 573 26.78 -11.92 8.19
CA ASP A 573 25.47 -12.35 8.65
C ASP A 573 24.41 -12.12 7.56
N ILE A 574 23.16 -12.47 7.86
CA ILE A 574 22.03 -12.40 6.94
C ILE A 574 21.11 -11.27 7.37
N SER A 575 20.72 -10.43 6.41
CA SER A 575 19.59 -9.52 6.62
C SER A 575 18.36 -10.07 5.94
N ALA A 576 17.34 -10.41 6.72
CA ALA A 576 16.16 -11.07 6.20
C ALA A 576 14.87 -10.51 6.81
N ALA A 577 13.90 -10.26 5.94
CA ALA A 577 12.52 -10.00 6.31
C ALA A 577 11.76 -11.32 6.33
N PHE A 578 11.01 -11.56 7.41
CA PHE A 578 10.12 -12.70 7.57
C PHE A 578 8.67 -12.22 7.54
N ILE A 579 7.88 -12.80 6.65
CA ILE A 579 6.45 -12.49 6.46
C ILE A 579 5.65 -13.76 6.77
N PRO A 580 5.03 -13.84 7.96
CA PRO A 580 4.35 -15.06 8.35
C PRO A 580 3.02 -15.23 7.61
N TYR A 581 2.68 -16.47 7.23
CA TYR A 581 1.37 -16.84 6.68
C TYR A 581 0.95 -16.08 5.42
N CYS A 582 1.91 -15.55 4.67
CA CYS A 582 1.61 -14.75 3.49
C CYS A 582 1.47 -15.59 2.21
N VAL A 583 1.79 -16.89 2.24
CA VAL A 583 1.72 -17.79 1.07
C VAL A 583 0.55 -18.74 1.22
N PRO A 584 -0.57 -18.55 0.50
CA PRO A 584 -1.72 -19.42 0.62
C PRO A 584 -1.42 -20.88 0.24
N GLY A 585 -2.17 -21.82 0.82
CA GLY A 585 -2.27 -23.18 0.29
C GLY A 585 -2.68 -23.18 -1.19
N GLY A 586 -2.20 -24.16 -1.95
CA GLY A 586 -2.36 -24.27 -3.40
C GLY A 586 -1.34 -23.44 -4.21
N THR A 587 -0.49 -22.63 -3.56
CA THR A 587 0.56 -21.89 -4.26
C THR A 587 1.55 -22.86 -4.91
N THR A 588 1.87 -22.66 -6.18
CA THR A 588 2.87 -23.43 -6.96
C THR A 588 4.09 -22.59 -7.32
N LYS A 589 3.98 -21.26 -7.25
CA LYS A 589 5.08 -20.35 -7.57
C LYS A 589 5.03 -19.12 -6.67
N VAL A 590 6.18 -18.67 -6.20
CA VAL A 590 6.38 -17.39 -5.49
C VAL A 590 7.50 -16.61 -6.17
N SER A 591 7.27 -15.34 -6.51
CA SER A 591 8.31 -14.49 -7.07
C SER A 591 8.33 -13.09 -6.44
N ALA A 592 9.49 -12.45 -6.49
CA ALA A 592 9.66 -11.06 -6.09
C ALA A 592 10.72 -10.41 -6.98
N SER A 593 10.49 -9.15 -7.38
CA SER A 593 11.50 -8.36 -8.08
C SER A 593 12.47 -7.75 -7.07
N ALA A 594 13.76 -7.75 -7.37
CA ALA A 594 14.78 -7.24 -6.48
C ALA A 594 15.87 -6.46 -7.22
N ARG A 595 16.47 -5.49 -6.54
CA ARG A 595 17.64 -4.72 -7.02
C ARG A 595 18.45 -4.10 -5.88
N THR A 596 19.76 -3.94 -6.07
CA THR A 596 20.57 -3.11 -5.16
C THR A 596 20.58 -1.68 -5.68
N ALA A 597 20.12 -0.72 -4.87
CA ALA A 597 19.82 0.64 -5.33
C ALA A 597 21.05 1.44 -5.78
N HIS A 598 22.21 1.23 -5.17
CA HIS A 598 23.40 2.02 -5.44
C HIS A 598 24.35 1.30 -6.41
N PRO A 599 24.80 1.93 -7.51
CA PRO A 599 25.62 1.28 -8.55
C PRO A 599 27.03 0.90 -8.09
N ALA A 600 27.55 1.53 -7.03
CA ALA A 600 28.85 1.19 -6.46
C ALA A 600 28.79 0.07 -5.40
N ALA A 601 27.60 -0.44 -5.08
CA ALA A 601 27.49 -1.56 -4.15
C ALA A 601 28.10 -2.83 -4.76
N PRO A 602 28.63 -3.75 -3.94
CA PRO A 602 29.00 -5.06 -4.44
C PRO A 602 27.76 -5.88 -4.80
N ALA A 603 27.94 -6.87 -5.68
CA ALA A 603 26.92 -7.85 -5.95
C ALA A 603 26.53 -8.59 -4.66
N SER A 604 25.23 -8.82 -4.48
CA SER A 604 24.66 -9.42 -3.27
C SER A 604 23.85 -10.65 -3.66
N HIS A 605 23.81 -11.65 -2.79
CA HIS A 605 22.95 -12.82 -3.00
C HIS A 605 21.58 -12.52 -2.42
N TYR A 606 20.56 -12.58 -3.26
CA TYR A 606 19.17 -12.42 -2.88
C TYR A 606 18.54 -13.80 -2.80
N MET A 607 17.75 -14.04 -1.75
CA MET A 607 17.05 -15.29 -1.54
C MET A 607 15.56 -15.04 -1.32
N VAL A 608 14.73 -15.76 -2.07
CA VAL A 608 13.31 -15.95 -1.80
C VAL A 608 13.13 -17.37 -1.29
N MET A 609 12.58 -17.52 -0.08
CA MET A 609 12.32 -18.83 0.51
C MET A 609 10.88 -18.92 1.00
N VAL A 610 10.22 -20.04 0.71
CA VAL A 610 8.92 -20.40 1.25
C VAL A 610 9.12 -21.43 2.35
N VAL A 611 8.71 -21.09 3.57
CA VAL A 611 8.75 -22.00 4.72
C VAL A 611 7.42 -22.72 4.81
N LYS A 612 7.46 -24.05 4.72
CA LYS A 612 6.31 -24.96 4.73
C LYS A 612 5.93 -25.40 6.13
N ASP A 613 6.87 -25.38 7.08
CA ASP A 613 6.66 -25.82 8.46
C ASP A 613 7.07 -24.80 9.52
N THR A 614 6.12 -24.47 10.40
CA THR A 614 6.27 -23.48 11.49
C THR A 614 7.16 -23.98 12.62
N THR A 615 7.46 -25.28 12.69
CA THR A 615 8.22 -25.87 13.81
C THR A 615 9.73 -25.69 13.67
N ALA A 616 10.22 -25.38 12.47
CA ALA A 616 11.64 -25.20 12.21
C ALA A 616 12.14 -23.84 12.73
N ASP A 617 13.37 -23.82 13.25
CA ASP A 617 14.10 -22.56 13.46
C ASP A 617 14.46 -21.96 12.09
N VAL A 618 13.59 -21.07 11.62
CA VAL A 618 13.72 -20.43 10.30
C VAL A 618 15.05 -19.67 10.18
N GLY A 619 15.53 -19.09 11.28
CA GLY A 619 16.79 -18.34 11.29
C GLY A 619 18.00 -19.24 11.02
N GLU A 620 18.03 -20.41 11.64
CA GLU A 620 19.05 -21.43 11.43
C GLU A 620 18.95 -22.08 10.06
N LEU A 621 17.73 -22.38 9.59
CA LEU A 621 17.50 -22.92 8.25
C LEU A 621 18.02 -21.99 7.16
N VAL A 622 17.72 -20.68 7.26
CA VAL A 622 18.23 -19.67 6.31
C VAL A 622 19.75 -19.60 6.34
N ARG A 623 20.38 -19.72 7.52
CA ARG A 623 21.85 -19.75 7.65
C ARG A 623 22.47 -20.97 7.00
N GLN A 624 21.91 -22.14 7.23
CA GLN A 624 22.39 -23.40 6.65
C GLN A 624 22.32 -23.37 5.12
N ILE A 625 21.24 -22.82 4.56
CA ILE A 625 21.09 -22.67 3.11
C ILE A 625 22.06 -21.61 2.56
N ALA A 626 22.16 -20.45 3.22
CA ALA A 626 22.97 -19.32 2.74
C ALA A 626 24.48 -19.54 2.84
N PHE A 627 24.95 -20.29 3.82
CA PHE A 627 26.38 -20.47 4.11
C PHE A 627 26.85 -21.94 4.06
N GLY A 628 25.97 -22.91 3.85
CA GLY A 628 26.32 -24.32 3.80
C GLY A 628 26.88 -24.76 2.44
N ASP A 629 27.48 -25.95 2.42
CA ASP A 629 28.00 -26.60 1.20
C ASP A 629 26.90 -26.96 0.19
N ALA A 630 25.63 -26.94 0.62
CA ALA A 630 24.43 -27.18 -0.19
C ALA A 630 23.85 -25.89 -0.79
N ALA A 631 24.65 -24.84 -0.96
CA ALA A 631 24.26 -23.61 -1.64
C ALA A 631 24.06 -23.82 -3.16
N GLU A 632 23.11 -24.69 -3.51
CA GLU A 632 22.52 -24.73 -4.83
C GLU A 632 21.64 -23.48 -5.01
N ASN A 633 21.62 -22.93 -6.22
CA ASN A 633 20.85 -21.71 -6.54
C ASN A 633 19.34 -21.89 -6.30
N CYS A 634 18.85 -23.12 -6.19
CA CYS A 634 17.50 -23.44 -5.76
C CYS A 634 17.50 -24.80 -5.06
N GLY A 635 16.53 -25.04 -4.18
CA GLY A 635 16.41 -26.33 -3.51
C GLY A 635 15.10 -26.47 -2.75
N GLU A 636 14.87 -27.69 -2.28
CA GLU A 636 13.67 -28.08 -1.54
C GLU A 636 14.06 -29.05 -0.40
N THR A 637 13.49 -28.80 0.78
CA THR A 637 13.42 -29.73 1.91
C THR A 637 11.96 -29.91 2.32
N ASP A 638 11.73 -30.82 3.27
CA ASP A 638 10.42 -30.99 3.89
C ASP A 638 9.91 -29.69 4.55
N SER A 639 10.83 -28.85 5.06
CA SER A 639 10.48 -27.64 5.80
C SER A 639 10.46 -26.37 4.95
N ALA A 640 11.16 -26.31 3.80
CA ALA A 640 11.21 -25.11 2.97
C ALA A 640 11.57 -25.40 1.50
N SER A 641 11.24 -24.47 0.61
CA SER A 641 11.81 -24.39 -0.73
C SER A 641 12.41 -23.00 -0.94
N TRP A 642 13.51 -22.87 -1.68
CA TRP A 642 14.20 -21.59 -1.87
C TRP A 642 14.78 -21.43 -3.27
N VAL A 643 15.01 -20.17 -3.64
CA VAL A 643 15.85 -19.75 -4.74
C VAL A 643 16.80 -18.67 -4.22
N ILE A 644 18.08 -18.75 -4.58
CA ILE A 644 19.14 -17.78 -4.27
C ILE A 644 19.90 -17.43 -5.55
N GLU A 645 20.04 -16.13 -5.82
CA GLU A 645 20.78 -15.63 -6.99
C GLU A 645 21.70 -14.46 -6.62
N GLU A 646 22.91 -14.42 -7.18
CA GLU A 646 23.79 -13.24 -7.10
C GLU A 646 23.28 -12.17 -8.08
N ILE A 647 22.86 -11.02 -7.56
CA ILE A 647 22.37 -9.89 -8.34
C ILE A 647 23.42 -8.76 -8.32
N PRO A 648 23.95 -8.33 -9.48
CA PRO A 648 24.84 -7.18 -9.57
C PRO A 648 24.14 -5.89 -9.12
N ALA A 649 24.94 -4.90 -8.70
CA ALA A 649 24.39 -3.61 -8.32
C ALA A 649 23.66 -2.90 -9.47
N ALA A 650 22.58 -2.19 -9.14
CA ALA A 650 21.71 -1.47 -10.07
C ALA A 650 21.11 -2.32 -11.22
N VAL A 651 21.04 -3.65 -11.06
CA VAL A 651 20.33 -4.55 -11.98
C VAL A 651 19.00 -4.95 -11.35
N ASP A 652 17.91 -4.71 -12.08
CA ASP A 652 16.58 -5.23 -11.74
C ASP A 652 16.50 -6.70 -12.15
N LYS A 653 16.05 -7.55 -11.23
CA LYS A 653 15.95 -9.00 -11.46
C LYS A 653 14.76 -9.58 -10.71
N GLU A 654 13.97 -10.39 -11.38
CA GLU A 654 12.93 -11.20 -10.73
C GLU A 654 13.53 -12.51 -10.20
N LEU A 655 13.37 -12.78 -8.92
CA LEU A 655 13.62 -14.09 -8.32
C LEU A 655 12.31 -14.87 -8.32
N SER A 656 12.34 -16.07 -8.88
CA SER A 656 11.14 -16.88 -9.08
C SER A 656 11.37 -18.30 -8.56
N LEU A 657 10.70 -18.63 -7.46
CA LEU A 657 10.67 -19.96 -6.86
C LEU A 657 9.44 -20.72 -7.35
N THR A 658 9.66 -21.82 -8.09
CA THR A 658 8.62 -22.81 -8.39
C THR A 658 8.70 -23.92 -7.35
N LEU A 659 7.56 -24.28 -6.76
CA LEU A 659 7.47 -25.38 -5.80
C LEU A 659 7.25 -26.70 -6.54
N ASP A 660 7.92 -27.77 -6.11
CA ASP A 660 7.78 -29.09 -6.75
C ASP A 660 6.35 -29.63 -6.65
N LYS A 661 5.66 -29.26 -5.58
CA LYS A 661 4.25 -29.56 -5.34
C LYS A 661 3.54 -28.29 -4.85
N PRO A 662 2.25 -28.12 -5.18
CA PRO A 662 1.43 -27.09 -4.57
C PRO A 662 1.53 -27.14 -3.05
N LEU A 663 1.62 -25.97 -2.44
CA LEU A 663 1.72 -25.86 -0.99
C LEU A 663 0.45 -26.42 -0.33
N VAL A 664 0.57 -27.41 0.56
CA VAL A 664 -0.61 -28.06 1.16
C VAL A 664 -1.35 -27.14 2.15
N ARG A 665 -0.60 -26.29 2.87
CA ARG A 665 -1.11 -25.37 3.90
C ARG A 665 -0.51 -23.99 3.70
N THR A 666 -1.08 -22.96 4.32
CA THR A 666 -0.50 -21.62 4.26
C THR A 666 0.93 -21.60 4.84
N GLY A 667 1.89 -21.09 4.07
CA GLY A 667 3.30 -20.98 4.42
C GLY A 667 3.76 -19.55 4.68
N HIS A 668 5.05 -19.40 4.99
CA HIS A 668 5.69 -18.11 5.24
C HIS A 668 6.66 -17.77 4.10
N VAL A 669 6.96 -16.48 3.94
CA VAL A 669 8.05 -16.04 3.05
C VAL A 669 9.18 -15.43 3.85
N VAL A 670 10.40 -15.77 3.44
CA VAL A 670 11.62 -15.08 3.82
C VAL A 670 12.21 -14.41 2.57
N LEU A 671 12.49 -13.12 2.70
CA LEU A 671 13.24 -12.33 1.72
C LEU A 671 14.57 -11.93 2.35
N ALA A 672 15.64 -12.60 1.94
CA ALA A 672 16.94 -12.49 2.58
C ALA A 672 18.00 -11.97 1.61
N VAL A 673 18.94 -11.18 2.15
CA VAL A 673 20.14 -10.76 1.46
C VAL A 673 21.35 -11.24 2.24
N VAL A 674 22.25 -11.89 1.51
CA VAL A 674 23.49 -12.47 2.00
C VAL A 674 24.65 -11.81 1.28
N ASN A 675 25.67 -11.42 2.03
CA ASN A 675 26.89 -10.89 1.48
C ASN A 675 28.04 -11.87 1.69
N THR A 676 28.55 -12.42 0.59
CA THR A 676 29.63 -13.41 0.58
C THR A 676 31.02 -12.77 0.48
N LYS A 677 31.13 -11.49 0.13
CA LYS A 677 32.42 -10.80 -0.11
C LYS A 677 32.82 -9.86 1.03
N GLY A 678 32.02 -9.76 2.08
CA GLY A 678 32.32 -9.02 3.31
C GLY A 678 32.19 -7.50 3.22
N ASP A 679 32.19 -6.90 2.02
CA ASP A 679 31.93 -5.47 1.83
C ASP A 679 30.43 -5.19 1.73
N THR A 680 29.83 -4.55 2.73
CA THR A 680 28.39 -4.24 2.77
C THR A 680 28.07 -2.80 2.32
N SER A 681 29.06 -2.06 1.86
CA SER A 681 28.93 -0.63 1.55
C SER A 681 27.88 -0.41 0.47
N PHE A 682 26.99 0.56 0.71
CA PHE A 682 25.93 0.97 -0.22
C PHE A 682 24.91 -0.14 -0.57
N GLY A 683 24.85 -1.24 0.20
CA GLY A 683 24.01 -2.41 -0.06
C GLY A 683 22.51 -2.20 0.18
N TRP A 684 21.91 -1.11 -0.26
CA TRP A 684 20.47 -0.89 -0.10
C TRP A 684 19.68 -1.77 -1.08
N CYS A 685 19.38 -3.00 -0.66
CA CYS A 685 18.68 -4.01 -1.43
C CYS A 685 17.17 -3.80 -1.33
N ARG A 686 16.50 -3.62 -2.46
CA ARG A 686 15.06 -3.32 -2.52
C ARG A 686 14.32 -4.48 -3.19
N TRP A 687 13.19 -4.82 -2.60
CA TRP A 687 12.26 -5.85 -3.04
C TRP A 687 10.95 -5.19 -3.46
N TYR A 688 10.39 -5.58 -4.59
CA TYR A 688 9.15 -5.07 -5.15
C TYR A 688 8.23 -6.22 -5.52
N GLY A 689 6.94 -6.06 -5.20
CA GLY A 689 5.85 -6.94 -5.62
C GLY A 689 6.08 -8.42 -5.29
N LEU A 690 5.53 -8.89 -4.17
CA LEU A 690 5.49 -10.32 -3.87
C LEU A 690 4.35 -10.94 -4.68
N GLN A 691 4.68 -11.78 -5.64
CA GLN A 691 3.71 -12.46 -6.51
C GLN A 691 3.61 -13.94 -6.15
N MET A 692 2.41 -14.48 -6.22
CA MET A 692 2.12 -15.88 -5.93
C MET A 692 1.16 -16.43 -6.98
N VAL A 693 1.45 -17.62 -7.48
CA VAL A 693 0.60 -18.31 -8.45
C VAL A 693 -0.04 -19.51 -7.77
N LEU A 694 -1.37 -19.57 -7.75
CA LEU A 694 -2.14 -20.65 -7.13
C LEU A 694 -2.70 -21.61 -8.19
N ASP A 695 -2.58 -22.91 -7.94
CA ASP A 695 -3.26 -23.95 -8.71
C ASP A 695 -4.62 -24.28 -8.08
N LYS A 696 -5.69 -23.79 -8.71
CA LYS A 696 -7.07 -24.01 -8.25
C LYS A 696 -7.55 -25.45 -8.40
N SER A 697 -6.93 -26.26 -9.25
CA SER A 697 -7.39 -27.63 -9.48
C SER A 697 -7.29 -28.52 -8.24
N GLN A 698 -6.42 -28.14 -7.30
CA GLN A 698 -6.17 -28.85 -6.04
C GLN A 698 -7.04 -28.33 -4.88
N MET A 699 -7.54 -27.09 -4.95
CA MET A 699 -8.38 -26.53 -3.87
C MET A 699 -9.78 -27.14 -3.82
N THR A 700 -10.26 -27.71 -4.94
CA THR A 700 -11.57 -28.38 -5.03
C THR A 700 -11.52 -29.88 -4.73
N ALA A 701 -10.34 -30.45 -4.45
CA ALA A 701 -10.12 -31.90 -4.39
C ALA A 701 -9.75 -32.42 -2.98
N GLY A 702 -10.22 -31.75 -1.92
CA GLY A 702 -10.07 -32.24 -0.55
C GLY A 702 -11.08 -33.35 -0.24
N GLU A 703 -10.61 -34.60 -0.30
CA GLU A 703 -11.14 -35.77 0.46
C GLU A 703 -10.86 -35.65 1.96
#